data_AF-A4C8R9-F1
#
_entry.id   AF-A4C8R9-F1
#
_cell.length_a   1.000
_cell.length_b   1.000
_cell.length_c   1.000
_cell.angle_alpha   90.00
_cell.angle_beta   90.00
_cell.angle_gamma   90.00
#
_symmetry.space_group_name_H-M   'P 1'
#
loop_
_entity.id
_entity.type
_entity.pdbx_description
1 polymer ?
#
loop_
_entity_poly.entity_id
_entity_poly.type
_entity_poly.pdbx_seq_one_letter_code
_entity_poly.pdbx_strand_id
1 'polypeptide(L)'
;MTKPVDLDTLRLSGMAKGIIAAITDVDNFNFLARGLQTVPTPLQSRLARKYITRYNQQQKDARYKANRWLSRVIYRLKPRFNVLFRITQNMPLPWHILSSSEKTKNHGATMARECLQIALDISDDYQRLKYEKIAKLTYEACAELSKSVGVTAPFYSMVADYLPTEAIEIALLKMQCDKWWARQLKKVRRQYIELLEIATGEVGKDLFYCKKTKKYRRKGISPYSSKQAQREFSFAQASGRQFLEMMELESSNGDVISLIDAVKSGMANPTNRRNELMLRIRETEELADEMGYVGMFYTITCPARFHANADKWDGSTPKDAQAYLIKEWARIRTKLNNRGLNYFGVRVVEPHADGCPHWHMMLFMPANKAQEINAIMRWYFIKEDKNELYARYKNGERSKLFKQYKQKRQEWGFAKSQGKKVKAPTKFYRTFSPRFDVVKMDKTKGSAASYIAKYISKNIDGYQLTGHEDAETGESLDQQVNPVLAWATTWNIRQFQFQGSPSVTVYRELRRERKELADETIEQIREAADRGCWFDYVKLQGGMCIGRNANFKPLYEDTPFGNNYAEVVRRIKGIKTNVCEKALEVRSLLNVFSVHVATELKTRLVEWTRQIAGTAEKTKAAAEGGAFVGVADLSWTSGNNCTPIAAGSRAQFDLLRHGLTKNQIDDLKTGKRIAVDDRIYQLKNGELVILEGQSALNEQKRLATEYQANTFAQKAGRLEPNKEDWRLARELIALAYSHAANAGRDYLVFGRKDERGELIEQGDYEYAQAVMAGDVEQDWWDTGLMMA
;
A
#
# COMPACT_ATOMS: atom_id res chain seq x y z
N MET A 1 -40.85 -17.55 24.40
CA MET A 1 -39.43 -17.12 24.44
C MET A 1 -38.72 -17.65 23.20
N THR A 2 -38.03 -16.79 22.46
CA THR A 2 -37.16 -17.17 21.34
C THR A 2 -36.05 -18.07 21.88
N LYS A 3 -35.89 -19.29 21.36
CA LYS A 3 -34.77 -20.17 21.71
C LYS A 3 -33.51 -19.74 20.95
N PRO A 4 -32.29 -19.91 21.52
CA PRO A 4 -31.06 -19.68 20.78
C PRO A 4 -30.96 -20.66 19.60
N VAL A 5 -30.51 -20.16 18.46
CA VAL A 5 -30.22 -20.99 17.29
C VAL A 5 -28.99 -21.85 17.54
N ASP A 6 -29.04 -23.09 17.08
CA ASP A 6 -27.87 -23.98 17.10
C ASP A 6 -26.80 -23.47 16.11
N LEU A 7 -25.66 -23.04 16.63
CA LEU A 7 -24.57 -22.49 15.82
C LEU A 7 -23.91 -23.55 14.92
N ASP A 8 -24.01 -24.84 15.25
CA ASP A 8 -23.43 -25.92 14.46
C ASP A 8 -24.21 -26.21 13.19
N THR A 9 -25.50 -25.90 13.18
CA THR A 9 -26.34 -25.94 11.96
C THR A 9 -26.07 -24.77 11.00
N LEU A 10 -25.37 -23.74 11.45
CA LEU A 10 -25.14 -22.52 10.67
C LEU A 10 -23.76 -22.52 10.01
N ARG A 11 -23.69 -21.94 8.80
CA ARG A 11 -22.43 -21.72 8.07
C ARG A 11 -21.61 -20.59 8.73
N LEU A 12 -20.96 -20.89 9.84
CA LEU A 12 -20.17 -19.95 10.63
C LEU A 12 -18.74 -20.45 10.84
N SER A 13 -17.76 -19.55 10.80
CA SER A 13 -16.37 -19.86 11.18
C SER A 13 -16.29 -20.16 12.67
N GLY A 14 -15.39 -21.06 13.10
CA GLY A 14 -15.22 -21.39 14.52
C GLY A 14 -14.95 -20.15 15.39
N MET A 15 -14.15 -19.21 14.87
CA MET A 15 -13.90 -17.94 15.56
C MET A 15 -15.14 -17.05 15.64
N ALA A 16 -16.01 -17.03 14.62
CA ALA A 16 -17.27 -16.29 14.68
C ALA A 16 -18.24 -16.95 15.67
N LYS A 17 -18.33 -18.28 15.70
CA LYS A 17 -19.14 -19.03 16.69
C LYS A 17 -18.73 -18.66 18.11
N GLY A 18 -17.44 -18.68 18.43
CA GLY A 18 -16.93 -18.27 19.74
C GLY A 18 -17.27 -16.84 20.12
N ILE A 19 -17.25 -15.91 19.16
CA ILE A 19 -17.65 -14.50 19.41
C ILE A 19 -19.17 -14.37 19.61
N ILE A 20 -19.98 -15.11 18.86
CA ILE A 20 -21.44 -15.10 18.98
C ILE A 20 -21.87 -15.68 20.34
N ALA A 21 -21.22 -16.77 20.78
CA ALA A 21 -21.49 -17.43 22.04
C ALA A 21 -21.30 -16.52 23.27
N ALA A 22 -20.54 -15.43 23.15
CA ALA A 22 -20.38 -14.44 24.21
C ALA A 22 -21.59 -13.50 24.37
N ILE A 23 -22.62 -13.60 23.53
CA ILE A 23 -23.84 -12.78 23.64
C ILE A 23 -24.90 -13.53 24.45
N THR A 24 -25.23 -13.01 25.62
CA THR A 24 -26.25 -13.57 26.54
C THR A 24 -27.69 -13.29 26.11
N ASP A 25 -27.93 -12.15 25.46
CA ASP A 25 -29.24 -11.77 24.93
C ASP A 25 -29.60 -12.63 23.70
N VAL A 26 -30.61 -13.50 23.85
CA VAL A 26 -30.98 -14.51 22.85
C VAL A 26 -31.41 -13.88 21.51
N ASP A 27 -32.05 -12.72 21.53
CA ASP A 27 -32.49 -12.05 20.30
C ASP A 27 -31.31 -11.47 19.53
N ASN A 28 -30.36 -10.83 20.23
CA ASN A 28 -29.13 -10.31 19.63
C ASN A 28 -28.18 -11.44 19.20
N PHE A 29 -28.11 -12.53 19.96
CA PHE A 29 -27.40 -13.75 19.61
C PHE A 29 -27.94 -14.31 18.29
N ASN A 30 -29.25 -14.53 18.22
CA ASN A 30 -29.93 -15.05 17.03
C ASN A 30 -29.77 -14.10 15.84
N PHE A 31 -29.86 -12.79 16.08
CA PHE A 31 -29.68 -11.77 15.06
C PHE A 31 -28.27 -11.78 14.47
N LEU A 32 -27.23 -11.82 15.32
CA LEU A 32 -25.84 -11.87 14.87
C LEU A 32 -25.56 -13.17 14.11
N ALA A 33 -25.96 -14.31 14.67
CA ALA A 33 -25.76 -15.63 14.05
C ALA A 33 -26.39 -15.72 12.66
N ARG A 34 -27.68 -15.36 12.55
CA ARG A 34 -28.42 -15.34 11.28
C ARG A 34 -27.95 -14.27 10.31
N GLY A 35 -27.36 -13.18 10.81
CA GLY A 35 -26.70 -12.19 9.96
C GLY A 35 -25.41 -12.74 9.36
N LEU A 36 -24.52 -13.27 10.19
CA LEU A 36 -23.19 -13.72 9.79
C LEU A 36 -23.21 -14.96 8.89
N GLN A 37 -24.19 -15.87 9.01
CA GLN A 37 -24.31 -17.03 8.12
C GLN A 37 -24.37 -16.64 6.63
N THR A 38 -24.90 -15.44 6.33
CA THR A 38 -25.07 -14.94 4.96
C THR A 38 -23.78 -14.33 4.39
N VAL A 39 -22.78 -14.10 5.24
CA VAL A 39 -21.53 -13.43 4.90
C VAL A 39 -20.45 -14.49 4.61
N PRO A 40 -19.53 -14.25 3.66
CA PRO A 40 -18.37 -15.12 3.45
C PRO A 40 -17.57 -15.40 4.73
N THR A 41 -17.25 -16.67 4.95
CA THR A 41 -16.59 -17.19 6.16
C THR A 41 -15.38 -16.37 6.62
N PRO A 42 -14.45 -15.92 5.74
CA PRO A 42 -13.29 -15.12 6.17
C PRO A 42 -13.64 -13.73 6.73
N LEU A 43 -14.81 -13.19 6.39
CA LEU A 43 -15.26 -11.88 6.85
C LEU A 43 -16.08 -11.96 8.14
N GLN A 44 -16.63 -13.13 8.48
CA GLN A 44 -17.53 -13.30 9.61
C GLN A 44 -16.88 -12.88 10.92
N SER A 45 -15.66 -13.35 11.21
CA SER A 45 -14.94 -13.01 12.44
C SER A 45 -14.65 -11.50 12.54
N ARG A 46 -14.33 -10.86 11.42
CA ARG A 46 -14.07 -9.41 11.36
C ARG A 46 -15.33 -8.60 11.64
N LEU A 47 -16.47 -9.01 11.08
CA LEU A 47 -17.76 -8.38 11.34
C LEU A 47 -18.27 -8.66 12.74
N ALA A 48 -18.09 -9.88 13.25
CA ALA A 48 -18.44 -10.27 14.61
C ALA A 48 -17.71 -9.41 15.65
N ARG A 49 -16.39 -9.22 15.51
CA ARG A 49 -15.62 -8.34 16.40
C ARG A 49 -16.14 -6.90 16.35
N LYS A 50 -16.31 -6.34 15.14
CA LYS A 50 -16.85 -4.98 14.95
C LYS A 50 -18.27 -4.82 15.51
N TYR A 51 -19.07 -5.88 15.48
CA TYR A 51 -20.39 -5.93 16.09
C TYR A 51 -20.27 -5.87 17.61
N ILE A 52 -19.47 -6.76 18.21
CA ILE A 52 -19.27 -6.82 19.67
C ILE A 52 -18.72 -5.51 20.22
N THR A 53 -17.72 -4.90 19.58
CA THR A 53 -17.20 -3.59 19.99
C THR A 53 -18.28 -2.51 20.02
N ARG A 54 -19.31 -2.61 19.17
CA ARG A 54 -20.47 -1.67 19.16
C ARG A 54 -21.54 -2.07 20.16
N TYR A 55 -21.77 -3.37 20.30
CA TYR A 55 -22.73 -3.96 21.23
C TYR A 55 -22.37 -3.61 22.68
N ASN A 56 -21.07 -3.62 23.00
CA ASN A 56 -20.53 -3.32 24.34
C ASN A 56 -20.32 -1.82 24.63
N GLN A 57 -20.70 -0.90 23.73
CA GLN A 57 -20.51 0.54 24.00
C GLN A 57 -21.44 1.01 25.12
N GLN A 58 -20.90 1.79 26.07
CA GLN A 58 -21.67 2.49 27.10
C GLN A 58 -22.40 3.72 26.52
N GLN A 59 -23.25 3.50 25.53
CA GLN A 59 -24.08 4.52 24.91
C GLN A 59 -25.54 4.06 24.90
N LYS A 60 -26.47 5.01 25.06
CA LYS A 60 -27.90 4.74 24.89
C LYS A 60 -28.16 4.04 23.54
N ASP A 61 -28.94 2.96 23.57
CA ASP A 61 -29.29 2.13 22.42
C ASP A 61 -28.12 1.41 21.73
N ALA A 62 -27.01 1.12 22.42
CA ALA A 62 -25.83 0.47 21.82
C ALA A 62 -26.15 -0.86 21.10
N ARG A 63 -26.95 -1.74 21.74
CA ARG A 63 -27.40 -3.02 21.16
C ARG A 63 -28.19 -2.82 19.87
N TYR A 64 -29.19 -1.92 19.91
CA TYR A 64 -29.97 -1.54 18.73
C TYR A 64 -29.10 -0.91 17.63
N LYS A 65 -28.15 -0.04 18.00
CA LYS A 65 -27.20 0.57 17.06
C LYS A 65 -26.27 -0.48 16.43
N ALA A 66 -25.84 -1.49 17.19
CA ALA A 66 -25.05 -2.62 16.70
C ALA A 66 -25.84 -3.48 15.71
N ASN A 67 -27.09 -3.83 16.03
CA ASN A 67 -27.99 -4.52 15.11
C ASN A 67 -28.23 -3.73 13.83
N ARG A 68 -28.58 -2.47 13.99
CA ARG A 68 -28.81 -1.55 12.87
C ARG A 68 -27.54 -1.38 12.03
N TRP A 69 -26.36 -1.38 12.65
CA TRP A 69 -25.09 -1.36 11.93
C TRP A 69 -24.87 -2.65 11.14
N LEU A 70 -25.02 -3.83 11.74
CA LEU A 70 -24.81 -5.11 11.06
C LEU A 70 -25.78 -5.29 9.90
N SER A 71 -27.08 -5.02 10.11
CA SER A 71 -28.08 -5.03 9.04
C SER A 71 -27.69 -4.11 7.89
N ARG A 72 -27.23 -2.89 8.19
CA ARG A 72 -26.76 -1.96 7.14
C ARG A 72 -25.53 -2.48 6.41
N VAL A 73 -24.58 -3.08 7.13
CA VAL A 73 -23.36 -3.64 6.53
C VAL A 73 -23.71 -4.82 5.63
N ILE A 74 -24.53 -5.76 6.09
CA ILE A 74 -24.98 -6.89 5.28
C ILE A 74 -25.75 -6.40 4.06
N TYR A 75 -26.70 -5.46 4.24
CA TYR A 75 -27.42 -4.85 3.13
C TYR A 75 -26.49 -4.18 2.11
N ARG A 76 -25.45 -3.46 2.56
CA ARG A 76 -24.42 -2.84 1.72
C ARG A 76 -23.62 -3.88 0.92
N LEU A 77 -23.29 -5.00 1.55
CA LEU A 77 -22.46 -6.04 0.95
C LEU A 77 -23.27 -6.99 0.06
N LYS A 78 -24.58 -7.11 0.27
CA LYS A 78 -25.46 -8.06 -0.44
C LYS A 78 -25.33 -7.99 -1.97
N PRO A 79 -25.31 -6.82 -2.63
CA PRO A 79 -25.09 -6.74 -4.08
C PRO A 79 -23.73 -7.30 -4.54
N ARG A 80 -22.74 -7.35 -3.64
CA ARG A 80 -21.38 -7.81 -3.89
C ARG A 80 -21.12 -9.23 -3.39
N PHE A 81 -22.11 -9.92 -2.82
CA PHE A 81 -21.90 -11.25 -2.24
C PHE A 81 -21.31 -12.25 -3.23
N ASN A 82 -21.81 -12.29 -4.47
CA ASN A 82 -21.25 -13.19 -5.50
C ASN A 82 -19.76 -12.92 -5.74
N VAL A 83 -19.38 -11.65 -5.87
CA VAL A 83 -17.98 -11.24 -6.04
C VAL A 83 -17.15 -11.57 -4.80
N LEU A 84 -17.66 -11.26 -3.61
CA LEU A 84 -16.99 -11.53 -2.34
C LEU A 84 -16.78 -13.02 -2.11
N PHE A 85 -17.80 -13.86 -2.37
CA PHE A 85 -17.68 -15.32 -2.28
C PHE A 85 -16.58 -15.82 -3.21
N ARG A 86 -16.58 -15.40 -4.47
CA ARG A 86 -15.54 -15.78 -5.43
C ARG A 86 -14.14 -15.32 -5.00
N ILE A 87 -13.99 -14.09 -4.49
CA ILE A 87 -12.69 -13.60 -3.97
C ILE A 87 -12.24 -14.47 -2.80
N THR A 88 -13.14 -14.78 -1.86
CA THR A 88 -12.80 -15.58 -0.68
C THR A 88 -12.58 -17.06 -0.97
N GLN A 89 -13.20 -17.62 -2.01
CA GLN A 89 -12.98 -18.99 -2.47
C GLN A 89 -11.62 -19.12 -3.18
N ASN A 90 -11.19 -18.09 -3.91
CA ASN A 90 -9.90 -18.04 -4.59
C ASN A 90 -8.83 -17.36 -3.72
N MET A 91 -8.88 -17.58 -2.41
CA MET A 91 -7.91 -16.99 -1.48
C MET A 91 -6.53 -17.64 -1.70
N PRO A 92 -5.46 -16.85 -1.88
CA PRO A 92 -4.14 -17.41 -2.25
C PRO A 92 -3.45 -18.16 -1.10
N LEU A 93 -3.82 -17.87 0.15
CA LEU A 93 -3.27 -18.50 1.35
C LEU A 93 -4.33 -18.51 2.45
N PRO A 94 -4.34 -19.50 3.36
CA PRO A 94 -5.26 -19.50 4.49
C PRO A 94 -5.28 -18.18 5.30
N TRP A 95 -6.45 -17.79 5.79
CA TRP A 95 -6.64 -16.51 6.49
C TRP A 95 -5.69 -16.32 7.68
N HIS A 96 -5.39 -17.38 8.44
CA HIS A 96 -4.49 -17.30 9.58
C HIS A 96 -3.07 -16.85 9.18
N ILE A 97 -2.63 -17.14 7.95
CA ILE A 97 -1.35 -16.69 7.37
C ILE A 97 -1.48 -15.24 6.89
N LEU A 98 -2.55 -14.93 6.15
CA LEU A 98 -2.79 -13.59 5.57
C LEU A 98 -3.09 -12.51 6.62
N SER A 99 -3.60 -12.91 7.79
CA SER A 99 -3.98 -11.99 8.87
C SER A 99 -2.81 -11.11 9.34
N SER A 100 -1.57 -11.60 9.28
CA SER A 100 -0.37 -10.87 9.73
C SER A 100 0.72 -10.89 8.67
N SER A 101 1.34 -9.73 8.46
CA SER A 101 2.51 -9.63 7.58
C SER A 101 3.70 -10.46 8.09
N GLU A 102 3.81 -10.73 9.39
CA GLU A 102 4.90 -11.56 9.93
C GLU A 102 4.63 -13.04 9.67
N LYS A 103 3.39 -13.50 9.90
CA LYS A 103 3.00 -14.88 9.60
C LYS A 103 3.19 -15.20 8.11
N THR A 104 2.77 -14.29 7.24
CA THR A 104 3.00 -14.41 5.79
C THR A 104 4.49 -14.44 5.43
N LYS A 105 5.34 -13.64 6.10
CA LYS A 105 6.79 -13.65 5.89
C LYS A 105 7.39 -15.00 6.28
N ASN A 106 7.04 -15.51 7.46
CA ASN A 106 7.59 -16.76 7.99
C ASN A 106 7.13 -17.98 7.18
N HIS A 107 5.92 -17.92 6.59
CA HIS A 107 5.44 -18.96 5.68
C HIS A 107 6.31 -19.08 4.40
N GLY A 108 7.10 -18.06 4.05
CA GLY A 108 8.04 -18.16 2.94
C GLY A 108 9.08 -19.26 3.11
N ALA A 109 9.49 -19.58 4.34
CA ALA A 109 10.37 -20.71 4.62
C ALA A 109 9.69 -22.06 4.39
N THR A 110 8.36 -22.12 4.52
CA THR A 110 7.58 -23.34 4.23
C THR A 110 7.52 -23.58 2.73
N MET A 111 7.16 -22.56 1.95
CA MET A 111 7.14 -22.66 0.48
C MET A 111 8.52 -23.03 -0.11
N ALA A 112 9.60 -22.47 0.45
CA ALA A 112 10.96 -22.81 0.03
C ALA A 112 11.29 -24.30 0.26
N ARG A 113 10.88 -24.84 1.42
CA ARG A 113 11.05 -26.26 1.76
C ARG A 113 10.20 -27.17 0.86
N GLU A 114 8.97 -26.78 0.54
CA GLU A 114 8.12 -27.52 -0.40
C GLU A 114 8.73 -27.58 -1.80
N CYS A 115 9.26 -26.46 -2.32
CA CYS A 115 9.97 -26.46 -3.59
C CYS A 115 11.24 -27.33 -3.57
N LEU A 116 11.96 -27.37 -2.44
CA LEU A 116 13.12 -28.25 -2.29
C LEU A 116 12.69 -29.72 -2.27
N GLN A 117 11.60 -30.06 -1.56
CA GLN A 117 11.07 -31.42 -1.52
C GLN A 117 10.65 -31.89 -2.91
N ILE A 118 9.91 -31.06 -3.67
CA ILE A 118 9.54 -31.34 -5.06
C ILE A 118 10.79 -31.66 -5.91
N ALA A 119 11.88 -30.91 -5.71
CA ALA A 119 13.11 -31.13 -6.44
C ALA A 119 13.77 -32.48 -6.10
N LEU A 120 13.74 -32.90 -4.83
CA LEU A 120 14.24 -34.20 -4.40
C LEU A 120 13.38 -35.33 -4.98
N ASP A 121 12.07 -35.25 -4.83
CA ASP A 121 11.12 -36.27 -5.30
C ASP A 121 11.25 -36.50 -6.81
N ILE A 122 11.28 -35.42 -7.61
CA ILE A 122 11.46 -35.52 -9.07
C ILE A 122 12.85 -36.02 -9.44
N SER A 123 13.88 -35.65 -8.67
CA SER A 123 15.22 -36.19 -8.91
C SER A 123 15.26 -37.70 -8.70
N ASP A 124 14.56 -38.21 -7.67
CA ASP A 124 14.52 -39.64 -7.33
C ASP A 124 13.64 -40.46 -8.28
N ASP A 125 12.47 -39.94 -8.66
CA ASP A 125 11.55 -40.62 -9.59
C ASP A 125 12.13 -40.74 -11.01
N TYR A 126 12.97 -39.77 -11.41
CA TYR A 126 13.44 -39.63 -12.79
C TYR A 126 14.96 -39.71 -12.94
N GLN A 127 15.67 -40.40 -12.04
CA GLN A 127 17.14 -40.54 -12.04
C GLN A 127 17.75 -40.99 -13.39
N ARG A 128 16.98 -41.67 -14.25
CA ARG A 128 17.43 -42.16 -15.57
C ARG A 128 17.33 -41.11 -16.68
N LEU A 129 16.65 -39.98 -16.44
CA LEU A 129 16.52 -38.90 -17.41
C LEU A 129 17.76 -38.00 -17.40
N LYS A 130 17.97 -37.28 -18.51
CA LYS A 130 19.01 -36.25 -18.56
C LYS A 130 18.67 -35.09 -17.63
N TYR A 131 19.70 -34.44 -17.10
CA TYR A 131 19.58 -33.33 -16.14
C TYR A 131 18.63 -32.23 -16.63
N GLU A 132 18.71 -31.83 -17.90
CA GLU A 132 17.88 -30.75 -18.45
C GLU A 132 16.39 -31.09 -18.40
N LYS A 133 16.06 -32.38 -18.57
CA LYS A 133 14.68 -32.85 -18.49
C LYS A 133 14.18 -32.89 -17.06
N ILE A 134 15.01 -33.33 -16.11
CA ILE A 134 14.72 -33.31 -14.67
C ILE A 134 14.49 -31.87 -14.20
N ALA A 135 15.42 -30.96 -14.51
CA ALA A 135 15.33 -29.54 -14.15
C ALA A 135 14.04 -28.88 -14.68
N LYS A 136 13.65 -29.21 -15.92
CA LYS A 136 12.40 -28.72 -16.51
C LYS A 136 11.16 -29.24 -15.77
N LEU A 137 11.10 -30.53 -15.47
CA LEU A 137 9.99 -31.13 -14.71
C LEU A 137 9.88 -30.50 -13.31
N THR A 138 11.03 -30.34 -12.63
CA THR A 138 11.09 -29.68 -11.32
C THR A 138 10.59 -28.25 -11.38
N TYR A 139 10.98 -27.49 -12.41
CA TYR A 139 10.50 -26.13 -12.60
C TYR A 139 9.00 -26.06 -12.86
N GLU A 140 8.46 -26.93 -13.72
CA GLU A 140 7.03 -26.99 -14.02
C GLU A 140 6.23 -27.26 -12.74
N ALA A 141 6.63 -28.26 -11.93
CA ALA A 141 6.00 -28.57 -10.66
C ALA A 141 6.10 -27.42 -9.63
N CYS A 142 7.28 -26.80 -9.48
CA CYS A 142 7.45 -25.65 -8.61
C CYS A 142 6.66 -24.42 -9.09
N ALA A 143 6.49 -24.25 -10.41
CA ALA A 143 5.71 -23.18 -10.99
C ALA A 143 4.20 -23.38 -10.77
N GLU A 144 3.73 -24.63 -10.80
CA GLU A 144 2.36 -24.98 -10.41
C GLU A 144 2.08 -24.69 -8.94
N LEU A 145 2.99 -25.10 -8.04
CA LEU A 145 2.93 -24.75 -6.62
C LEU A 145 2.91 -23.22 -6.43
N SER A 146 3.79 -22.49 -7.14
CA SER A 146 3.81 -21.03 -7.08
C SER A 146 2.49 -20.40 -7.51
N LYS A 147 1.89 -20.91 -8.58
CA LYS A 147 0.62 -20.43 -9.11
C LYS A 147 -0.53 -20.69 -8.14
N SER A 148 -0.53 -21.81 -7.42
CA SER A 148 -1.57 -22.16 -6.44
C SER A 148 -1.67 -21.13 -5.31
N VAL A 149 -0.55 -20.51 -4.93
CA VAL A 149 -0.48 -19.44 -3.91
C VAL A 149 -0.46 -18.02 -4.50
N GLY A 150 -0.81 -17.87 -5.78
CA GLY A 150 -0.90 -16.57 -6.46
C GLY A 150 0.44 -15.91 -6.79
N VAL A 151 1.53 -16.67 -6.84
CA VAL A 151 2.88 -16.22 -7.22
C VAL A 151 3.19 -16.68 -8.65
N THR A 152 3.72 -15.78 -9.48
CA THR A 152 4.22 -16.15 -10.81
C THR A 152 5.69 -16.55 -10.69
N ALA A 153 6.01 -17.78 -11.10
CA ALA A 153 7.38 -18.28 -11.13
C ALA A 153 8.29 -17.39 -12.01
N PRO A 154 9.60 -17.29 -11.70
CA PRO A 154 10.54 -16.60 -12.57
C PRO A 154 10.53 -17.18 -13.99
N PHE A 155 10.63 -16.33 -15.01
CA PHE A 155 10.64 -16.70 -16.43
C PHE A 155 9.40 -17.45 -16.97
N TYR A 156 8.29 -17.50 -16.22
CA TYR A 156 7.08 -18.23 -16.62
C TYR A 156 6.53 -17.86 -18.00
N SER A 157 6.66 -16.60 -18.42
CA SER A 157 6.20 -16.15 -19.74
C SER A 157 7.06 -16.65 -20.91
N MET A 158 8.30 -17.08 -20.66
CA MET A 158 9.22 -17.61 -21.68
C MET A 158 9.00 -19.10 -21.94
N VAL A 159 8.25 -19.79 -21.08
CA VAL A 159 7.98 -21.24 -21.18
C VAL A 159 7.31 -21.61 -22.52
N ALA A 160 6.52 -20.69 -23.09
CA ALA A 160 5.85 -20.91 -24.37
C ALA A 160 6.79 -20.90 -25.59
N ASP A 161 7.97 -20.27 -25.50
CA ASP A 161 8.78 -19.89 -26.66
C ASP A 161 10.20 -20.51 -26.68
N TYR A 162 10.56 -21.33 -25.68
CA TYR A 162 11.89 -21.93 -25.36
C TYR A 162 12.49 -21.30 -24.08
N LEU A 163 12.55 -22.09 -23.00
CA LEU A 163 13.17 -21.70 -21.74
C LEU A 163 14.55 -22.39 -21.59
N PRO A 164 15.67 -21.63 -21.63
CA PRO A 164 17.01 -22.19 -21.45
C PRO A 164 17.21 -22.83 -20.07
N THR A 165 18.09 -23.84 -19.98
CA THR A 165 18.40 -24.55 -18.73
C THR A 165 18.91 -23.61 -17.65
N GLU A 166 19.74 -22.63 -18.00
CA GLU A 166 20.28 -21.65 -17.05
C GLU A 166 19.17 -20.79 -16.43
N ALA A 167 18.14 -20.46 -17.22
CA ALA A 167 16.98 -19.72 -16.73
C ALA A 167 16.13 -20.57 -15.78
N ILE A 168 16.03 -21.88 -16.05
CA ILE A 168 15.39 -22.86 -15.17
C ILE A 168 16.13 -22.94 -13.82
N GLU A 169 17.45 -23.11 -13.85
CA GLU A 169 18.30 -23.17 -12.65
C GLU A 169 18.17 -21.90 -11.80
N ILE A 170 18.28 -20.72 -12.41
CA ILE A 170 18.07 -19.43 -11.72
C ILE A 170 16.67 -19.38 -11.08
N ALA A 171 15.65 -19.87 -11.76
CA ALA A 171 14.30 -19.88 -11.22
C ALA A 171 14.16 -20.83 -10.02
N LEU A 172 14.76 -22.03 -10.09
CA LEU A 172 14.78 -22.99 -9.01
C LEU A 172 15.51 -22.44 -7.79
N LEU A 173 16.69 -21.83 -7.97
CA LEU A 173 17.43 -21.16 -6.88
C LEU A 173 16.60 -20.07 -6.19
N LYS A 174 15.79 -19.32 -6.96
CA LYS A 174 14.85 -18.33 -6.40
C LYS A 174 13.70 -18.99 -5.64
N MET A 175 13.09 -20.04 -6.19
CA MET A 175 11.96 -20.74 -5.58
C MET A 175 12.37 -21.62 -4.39
N GLN A 176 13.65 -21.97 -4.24
CA GLN A 176 14.17 -22.63 -3.03
C GLN A 176 14.61 -21.62 -1.95
N CYS A 177 14.50 -20.32 -2.22
CA CYS A 177 14.92 -19.26 -1.30
C CYS A 177 13.75 -18.70 -0.50
N ASP A 178 13.82 -18.85 0.82
CA ASP A 178 12.87 -18.30 1.80
C ASP A 178 12.70 -16.77 1.68
N LYS A 179 13.80 -16.03 1.47
CA LYS A 179 13.79 -14.56 1.32
C LYS A 179 13.11 -14.13 0.02
N TRP A 180 13.19 -14.93 -1.04
CA TRP A 180 12.45 -14.67 -2.27
C TRP A 180 10.96 -14.87 -2.04
N TRP A 181 10.56 -16.00 -1.46
CA TRP A 181 9.18 -16.29 -1.10
C TRP A 181 8.57 -15.24 -0.17
N ALA A 182 9.27 -14.87 0.90
CA ALA A 182 8.80 -13.85 1.84
C ALA A 182 8.46 -12.51 1.14
N ARG A 183 9.22 -12.13 0.10
CA ARG A 183 8.93 -10.94 -0.71
C ARG A 183 7.70 -11.14 -1.60
N GLN A 184 7.58 -12.29 -2.26
CA GLN A 184 6.42 -12.59 -3.12
C GLN A 184 5.13 -12.69 -2.30
N LEU A 185 5.12 -13.45 -1.21
CA LEU A 185 3.94 -13.65 -0.37
C LEU A 185 3.48 -12.34 0.31
N LYS A 186 4.41 -11.47 0.76
CA LYS A 186 4.04 -10.14 1.27
C LYS A 186 3.32 -9.29 0.23
N LYS A 187 3.74 -9.36 -1.03
CA LYS A 187 3.09 -8.67 -2.15
C LYS A 187 1.70 -9.25 -2.42
N VAL A 188 1.58 -10.58 -2.49
CA VAL A 188 0.30 -11.28 -2.66
C VAL A 188 -0.68 -10.90 -1.55
N ARG A 189 -0.25 -10.98 -0.29
CA ARG A 189 -1.05 -10.57 0.87
C ARG A 189 -1.54 -9.14 0.74
N ARG A 190 -0.64 -8.19 0.48
CA ARG A 190 -1.00 -6.77 0.42
C ARG A 190 -2.07 -6.50 -0.65
N GLN A 191 -1.90 -7.11 -1.83
CA GLN A 191 -2.84 -6.98 -2.94
C GLN A 191 -4.19 -7.66 -2.63
N TYR A 192 -4.16 -8.84 -2.04
CA TYR A 192 -5.38 -9.57 -1.67
C TYR A 192 -6.17 -8.89 -0.54
N ILE A 193 -5.50 -8.43 0.51
CA ILE A 193 -6.14 -7.69 1.61
C ILE A 193 -6.76 -6.39 1.07
N GLU A 194 -6.04 -5.65 0.23
CA GLU A 194 -6.59 -4.45 -0.38
C GLU A 194 -7.79 -4.74 -1.29
N LEU A 195 -7.75 -5.83 -2.07
CA LEU A 195 -8.91 -6.28 -2.85
C LEU A 195 -10.12 -6.56 -1.94
N LEU A 196 -9.92 -7.20 -0.79
CA LEU A 196 -10.98 -7.43 0.19
C LEU A 196 -11.53 -6.12 0.76
N GLU A 197 -10.70 -5.12 1.03
CA GLU A 197 -11.15 -3.81 1.51
C GLU A 197 -11.95 -3.06 0.44
N ILE A 198 -11.52 -3.10 -0.82
CA ILE A 198 -12.29 -2.59 -1.98
C ILE A 198 -13.63 -3.32 -2.07
N ALA A 199 -13.61 -4.66 -2.04
CA ALA A 199 -14.80 -5.49 -2.18
C ALA A 199 -15.81 -5.25 -1.06
N THR A 200 -15.33 -5.05 0.16
CA THR A 200 -16.17 -4.76 1.33
C THR A 200 -16.63 -3.30 1.42
N GLY A 201 -16.18 -2.45 0.50
CA GLY A 201 -16.63 -1.06 0.38
C GLY A 201 -15.97 -0.12 1.37
N GLU A 202 -14.78 -0.46 1.85
CA GLU A 202 -13.93 0.39 2.69
C GLU A 202 -13.05 1.33 1.82
N VAL A 203 -13.00 1.07 0.51
CA VAL A 203 -12.42 1.95 -0.52
C VAL A 203 -13.49 2.35 -1.53
N GLY A 204 -13.53 3.62 -1.96
CA GLY A 204 -14.46 4.09 -2.99
C GLY A 204 -15.35 5.23 -2.58
N LYS A 205 -16.57 5.22 -3.13
CA LYS A 205 -17.64 6.14 -2.75
C LYS A 205 -18.52 5.47 -1.71
N ASP A 206 -19.08 6.30 -0.82
CA ASP A 206 -20.11 5.83 0.08
C ASP A 206 -21.32 5.36 -0.76
N LEU A 207 -21.67 4.09 -0.64
CA LEU A 207 -22.85 3.50 -1.27
C LEU A 207 -24.15 4.02 -0.63
N PHE A 208 -24.06 4.76 0.48
CA PHE A 208 -25.22 5.32 1.17
C PHE A 208 -25.55 6.75 0.72
N TYR A 209 -26.68 6.89 0.02
CA TYR A 209 -27.35 8.16 -0.16
C TYR A 209 -28.23 8.47 1.05
N CYS A 210 -27.83 9.43 1.89
CA CYS A 210 -28.68 9.87 2.99
C CYS A 210 -29.87 10.67 2.42
N LYS A 211 -31.07 10.07 2.39
CA LYS A 211 -32.30 10.73 1.91
C LYS A 211 -32.60 12.04 2.67
N LYS A 212 -32.35 12.10 3.99
CA LYS A 212 -32.60 13.29 4.81
C LYS A 212 -31.67 14.46 4.47
N THR A 213 -30.38 14.20 4.28
CA THR A 213 -29.37 15.25 4.05
C THR A 213 -29.02 15.44 2.57
N LYS A 214 -29.61 14.62 1.67
CA LYS A 214 -29.31 14.54 0.23
C LYS A 214 -27.80 14.50 -0.11
N LYS A 215 -26.99 13.97 0.80
CA LYS A 215 -25.52 13.91 0.72
C LYS A 215 -25.07 12.48 0.93
N TYR A 216 -24.05 12.07 0.18
CA TYR A 216 -23.26 10.87 0.47
C TYR A 216 -22.37 11.20 1.67
N ARG A 217 -22.54 10.53 2.81
CA ARG A 217 -21.78 10.85 4.04
C ARG A 217 -20.67 9.83 4.23
N ARG A 218 -19.49 10.12 3.67
CA ARG A 218 -18.26 9.34 3.90
C ARG A 218 -17.92 9.29 5.40
N LYS A 219 -18.36 8.27 6.12
CA LYS A 219 -17.91 8.02 7.49
C LYS A 219 -17.14 6.71 7.54
N GLY A 220 -15.82 6.80 7.35
CA GLY A 220 -14.89 5.67 7.50
C GLY A 220 -14.40 5.01 6.21
N ILE A 221 -14.91 5.41 5.04
CA ILE A 221 -14.47 4.93 3.72
C ILE A 221 -13.37 5.85 3.20
N SER A 222 -12.27 5.26 2.71
CA SER A 222 -11.11 6.00 2.20
C SER A 222 -11.11 6.02 0.67
N PRO A 223 -10.73 7.11 0.00
CA PRO A 223 -10.53 7.09 -1.44
C PRO A 223 -9.20 6.44 -1.80
N TYR A 224 -9.13 5.88 -3.00
CA TYR A 224 -7.93 5.35 -3.68
C TYR A 224 -7.33 4.09 -3.06
N SER A 225 -7.13 4.08 -1.75
CA SER A 225 -6.61 2.96 -0.97
C SER A 225 -7.24 2.89 0.42
N SER A 226 -7.26 1.69 1.00
CA SER A 226 -7.77 1.48 2.36
C SER A 226 -6.88 2.13 3.42
N LYS A 227 -7.48 2.42 4.59
CA LYS A 227 -6.71 2.88 5.76
C LYS A 227 -5.64 1.89 6.20
N GLN A 228 -5.87 0.59 5.97
CA GLN A 228 -4.87 -0.42 6.28
C GLN A 228 -3.67 -0.31 5.34
N ALA A 229 -3.88 -0.19 4.03
CA ALA A 229 -2.80 0.00 3.07
C ALA A 229 -2.01 1.29 3.34
N GLN A 230 -2.69 2.38 3.72
CA GLN A 230 -2.03 3.64 4.10
C GLN A 230 -1.14 3.47 5.34
N ARG A 231 -1.61 2.79 6.39
CA ARG A 231 -0.79 2.52 7.59
C ARG A 231 0.43 1.65 7.28
N GLU A 232 0.24 0.57 6.52
CA GLU A 232 1.35 -0.30 6.10
C GLU A 232 2.38 0.47 5.26
N PHE A 233 1.91 1.38 4.39
CA PHE A 233 2.77 2.25 3.60
C PHE A 233 3.57 3.23 4.46
N SER A 234 2.93 3.96 5.38
CA SER A 234 3.61 4.90 6.28
C SER A 234 4.63 4.21 7.17
N PHE A 235 4.30 3.02 7.69
CA PHE A 235 5.24 2.21 8.46
C PHE A 235 6.46 1.81 7.63
N ALA A 236 6.25 1.37 6.38
CA ALA A 236 7.34 1.04 5.47
C ALA A 236 8.23 2.25 5.14
N GLN A 237 7.65 3.45 5.00
CA GLN A 237 8.42 4.68 4.81
C GLN A 237 9.24 5.05 6.05
N ALA A 238 8.65 4.96 7.24
CA ALA A 238 9.35 5.27 8.50
C ALA A 238 10.51 4.29 8.75
N SER A 239 10.27 2.98 8.62
CA SER A 239 11.29 1.95 8.76
C SER A 239 12.39 2.08 7.70
N GLY A 240 12.02 2.38 6.45
CA GLY A 240 12.97 2.64 5.37
C GLY A 240 13.85 3.86 5.64
N ARG A 241 13.27 4.95 6.17
CA ARG A 241 14.01 6.16 6.54
C ARG A 241 15.05 5.88 7.62
N GLN A 242 14.68 5.18 8.68
CA GLN A 242 15.62 4.85 9.75
C GLN A 242 16.73 3.93 9.29
N PHE A 243 16.42 2.98 8.40
CA PHE A 243 17.45 2.17 7.75
C PHE A 243 18.46 3.05 6.99
N LEU A 244 18.02 4.10 6.31
CA LEU A 244 18.92 5.04 5.62
C LEU A 244 19.72 5.92 6.61
N GLU A 245 19.13 6.30 7.74
CA GLU A 245 19.78 7.10 8.78
C GLU A 245 20.86 6.31 9.55
N MET A 246 20.68 5.00 9.72
CA MET A 246 21.65 4.11 10.40
C MET A 246 22.80 3.65 9.50
N MET A 247 22.79 4.01 8.21
CA MET A 247 23.73 3.50 7.22
C MET A 247 24.62 4.61 6.66
N GLU A 248 25.85 4.26 6.38
CA GLU A 248 26.81 5.06 5.63
C GLU A 248 27.28 4.31 4.39
N LEU A 249 27.85 5.05 3.45
CA LEU A 249 28.53 4.52 2.28
C LEU A 249 30.01 4.83 2.40
N GLU A 250 30.84 3.82 2.23
CA GLU A 250 32.30 3.95 2.13
C GLU A 250 32.74 3.72 0.69
N SER A 251 33.56 4.64 0.19
CA SER A 251 34.17 4.64 -1.13
C SER A 251 35.40 3.72 -1.13
N SER A 252 35.72 3.13 -2.28
CA SER A 252 37.01 2.43 -2.50
C SER A 252 38.24 3.29 -2.20
N ASN A 253 38.08 4.61 -2.17
CA ASN A 253 39.13 5.58 -1.86
C ASN A 253 39.15 6.00 -0.37
N GLY A 254 38.27 5.42 0.47
CA GLY A 254 38.19 5.69 1.91
C GLY A 254 37.31 6.88 2.32
N ASP A 255 36.60 7.51 1.36
CA ASP A 255 35.61 8.55 1.64
C ASP A 255 34.34 7.96 2.26
N VAL A 256 33.78 8.63 3.27
CA VAL A 256 32.57 8.17 3.97
C VAL A 256 31.49 9.22 3.81
N ILE A 257 30.31 8.80 3.35
CA ILE A 257 29.13 9.67 3.24
C ILE A 257 27.91 9.02 3.89
N SER A 258 27.04 9.85 4.46
CA SER A 258 25.77 9.36 4.97
C SER A 258 24.86 8.85 3.84
N LEU A 259 24.27 7.66 4.01
CA LEU A 259 23.40 7.08 2.99
C LEU A 259 22.13 7.94 2.80
N ILE A 260 21.59 8.52 3.88
CA ILE A 260 20.40 9.38 3.77
C ILE A 260 20.71 10.66 2.98
N ASP A 261 21.90 11.22 3.10
CA ASP A 261 22.27 12.45 2.37
C ASP A 261 22.54 12.15 0.89
N ALA A 262 23.13 10.99 0.57
CA ALA A 262 23.23 10.49 -0.80
C ALA A 262 21.84 10.29 -1.45
N VAL A 263 20.84 9.84 -0.67
CA VAL A 263 19.46 9.70 -1.14
C VAL A 263 18.79 11.07 -1.35
N LYS A 264 18.99 12.04 -0.44
CA LYS A 264 18.44 13.39 -0.54
C LYS A 264 18.99 14.17 -1.72
N SER A 265 20.26 13.97 -2.09
CA SER A 265 20.88 14.62 -3.25
C SER A 265 20.45 14.00 -4.58
N GLY A 266 20.01 12.74 -4.57
CA GLY A 266 19.62 12.01 -5.77
C GLY A 266 18.16 12.20 -6.23
N MET A 267 17.77 11.37 -7.21
CA MET A 267 16.41 11.32 -7.79
C MET A 267 15.38 10.59 -6.92
N ALA A 268 15.83 10.01 -5.80
CA ALA A 268 14.95 9.46 -4.78
C ALA A 268 14.23 10.56 -3.98
N ASN A 269 14.82 11.76 -3.93
CA ASN A 269 14.18 12.94 -3.38
C ASN A 269 12.97 13.36 -4.24
N PRO A 270 11.75 13.43 -3.66
CA PRO A 270 10.54 13.81 -4.37
C PRO A 270 10.64 15.19 -5.06
N THR A 271 11.30 16.16 -4.43
CA THR A 271 11.49 17.51 -4.98
C THR A 271 12.35 17.48 -6.24
N ASN A 272 13.50 16.81 -6.19
CA ASN A 272 14.40 16.68 -7.35
C ASN A 272 13.70 15.96 -8.50
N ARG A 273 12.94 14.90 -8.17
CA ARG A 273 12.12 14.16 -9.13
C ARG A 273 11.04 15.03 -9.77
N ARG A 274 10.33 15.84 -8.99
CA ARG A 274 9.32 16.77 -9.50
C ARG A 274 9.94 17.80 -10.44
N ASN A 275 11.06 18.41 -10.04
CA ASN A 275 11.75 19.42 -10.84
C ASN A 275 12.24 18.85 -12.19
N GLU A 276 12.89 17.68 -12.20
CA GLU A 276 13.32 17.00 -13.45
C GLU A 276 12.10 16.70 -14.35
N LEU A 277 11.00 16.19 -13.79
CA LEU A 277 9.80 15.89 -14.57
C LEU A 277 9.21 17.16 -15.21
N MET A 278 9.11 18.25 -14.46
CA MET A 278 8.57 19.52 -14.95
C MET A 278 9.43 20.13 -16.05
N LEU A 279 10.76 20.15 -15.86
CA LEU A 279 11.73 20.61 -16.86
C LEU A 279 11.56 19.84 -18.18
N ARG A 280 11.57 18.50 -18.09
CA ARG A 280 11.43 17.63 -19.27
C ARG A 280 10.12 17.83 -20.00
N ILE A 281 9.02 18.05 -19.28
CA ILE A 281 7.71 18.29 -19.89
C ILE A 281 7.69 19.62 -20.64
N ARG A 282 8.22 20.68 -20.01
CA ARG A 282 8.30 22.02 -20.62
C ARG A 282 9.13 21.98 -21.90
N GLU A 283 10.35 21.46 -21.84
CA GLU A 283 11.24 21.48 -23.00
C GLU A 283 10.81 20.48 -24.09
N THR A 284 10.03 19.46 -23.73
CA THR A 284 9.35 18.60 -24.72
C THR A 284 8.26 19.36 -25.48
N GLU A 285 7.57 20.32 -24.85
CA GLU A 285 6.62 21.20 -25.54
C GLU A 285 7.35 22.15 -26.50
N GLU A 286 8.48 22.72 -26.08
CA GLU A 286 9.31 23.60 -26.92
C GLU A 286 9.82 22.86 -28.17
N LEU A 287 10.27 21.59 -28.02
CA LEU A 287 10.60 20.73 -29.16
C LEU A 287 9.39 20.45 -30.06
N ALA A 288 8.21 20.22 -29.47
CA ALA A 288 7.00 19.99 -30.25
C ALA A 288 6.63 21.23 -31.08
N ASP A 289 6.82 22.42 -30.53
CA ASP A 289 6.55 23.67 -31.23
C ASP A 289 7.47 23.87 -32.43
N GLU A 290 8.78 23.59 -32.28
CA GLU A 290 9.74 23.62 -33.40
C GLU A 290 9.38 22.62 -34.50
N MET A 291 8.87 21.44 -34.13
CA MET A 291 8.41 20.42 -35.08
C MET A 291 7.05 20.73 -35.73
N GLY A 292 6.37 21.81 -35.33
CA GLY A 292 5.00 22.12 -35.79
C GLY A 292 3.94 21.14 -35.27
N TYR A 293 4.22 20.47 -34.15
CA TYR A 293 3.31 19.50 -33.53
C TYR A 293 2.26 20.21 -32.68
N VAL A 294 1.12 19.54 -32.48
CA VAL A 294 0.06 19.99 -31.58
C VAL A 294 0.00 19.14 -30.32
N GLY A 295 -0.18 19.80 -29.18
CA GLY A 295 -0.42 19.14 -27.89
C GLY A 295 -1.88 18.70 -27.74
N MET A 296 -2.07 17.45 -27.35
CA MET A 296 -3.37 16.85 -27.05
C MET A 296 -3.35 16.26 -25.64
N PHE A 297 -4.36 16.60 -24.84
CA PHE A 297 -4.56 16.06 -23.50
C PHE A 297 -5.68 15.03 -23.49
N TYR A 298 -5.40 13.85 -22.93
CA TYR A 298 -6.30 12.72 -22.90
C TYR A 298 -6.66 12.34 -21.47
N THR A 299 -7.89 11.89 -21.28
CA THR A 299 -8.33 11.19 -20.06
C THR A 299 -8.98 9.89 -20.47
N ILE A 300 -8.38 8.78 -20.05
CA ILE A 300 -8.76 7.43 -20.48
C ILE A 300 -9.12 6.61 -19.24
N THR A 301 -10.33 6.07 -19.20
CA THR A 301 -10.83 5.27 -18.06
C THR A 301 -11.04 3.81 -18.47
N CYS A 302 -11.29 2.94 -17.50
CA CYS A 302 -11.60 1.53 -17.77
C CYS A 302 -13.11 1.33 -18.03
N PRO A 303 -13.51 0.19 -18.63
CA PRO A 303 -14.89 -0.27 -18.62
C PRO A 303 -15.47 -0.43 -17.21
N ALA A 304 -16.81 -0.33 -17.06
CA ALA A 304 -17.46 -0.34 -15.75
C ALA A 304 -17.18 -1.61 -14.93
N ARG A 305 -16.90 -2.75 -15.58
CA ARG A 305 -16.56 -4.01 -14.90
C ARG A 305 -15.31 -3.93 -14.02
N PHE A 306 -14.43 -2.94 -14.24
CA PHE A 306 -13.23 -2.69 -13.42
C PHE A 306 -13.44 -1.74 -12.24
N HIS A 307 -14.59 -1.05 -12.18
CA HIS A 307 -14.84 -0.03 -11.18
C HIS A 307 -15.66 -0.61 -10.03
N ALA A 308 -15.09 -0.74 -8.84
CA ALA A 308 -15.80 -1.28 -7.68
C ALA A 308 -17.04 -0.46 -7.28
N ASN A 309 -17.12 0.82 -7.66
CA ASN A 309 -18.31 1.65 -7.47
C ASN A 309 -19.44 1.37 -8.49
N ALA A 310 -19.20 0.55 -9.52
CA ALA A 310 -20.19 0.21 -10.53
C ALA A 310 -20.91 -1.11 -10.20
N ASP A 311 -22.18 -1.20 -10.55
CA ASP A 311 -23.00 -2.41 -10.33
C ASP A 311 -22.51 -3.62 -11.14
N LYS A 312 -21.75 -3.38 -12.22
CA LYS A 312 -21.18 -4.41 -13.09
C LYS A 312 -19.79 -4.87 -12.66
N TRP A 313 -19.28 -4.40 -11.52
CA TRP A 313 -17.93 -4.75 -11.09
C TRP A 313 -17.77 -6.26 -10.96
N ASP A 314 -16.78 -6.80 -11.65
CA ASP A 314 -16.54 -8.24 -11.75
C ASP A 314 -15.50 -8.73 -10.75
N GLY A 315 -15.13 -7.94 -9.74
CA GLY A 315 -14.10 -8.30 -8.76
C GLY A 315 -12.67 -8.14 -9.25
N SER A 316 -12.45 -7.61 -10.46
CA SER A 316 -11.12 -7.29 -10.98
C SER A 316 -10.37 -6.30 -10.10
N THR A 317 -9.05 -6.49 -10.04
CA THR A 317 -8.16 -5.65 -9.25
C THR A 317 -7.75 -4.40 -10.02
N PRO A 318 -7.27 -3.34 -9.33
CA PRO A 318 -6.59 -2.22 -9.98
C PRO A 318 -5.43 -2.63 -10.89
N LYS A 319 -4.77 -3.76 -10.59
CA LYS A 319 -3.69 -4.29 -11.42
C LYS A 319 -4.20 -4.92 -12.72
N ASP A 320 -5.36 -5.60 -12.68
CA ASP A 320 -6.02 -6.15 -13.87
C ASP A 320 -6.53 -5.02 -14.78
N ALA A 321 -7.11 -3.98 -14.19
CA ALA A 321 -7.53 -2.77 -14.90
C ALA A 321 -6.34 -2.05 -15.57
N GLN A 322 -5.21 -1.92 -14.86
CA GLN A 322 -3.98 -1.38 -15.44
C GLN A 322 -3.45 -2.25 -16.58
N ALA A 323 -3.50 -3.59 -16.44
CA ALA A 323 -3.08 -4.52 -17.48
C ALA A 323 -3.95 -4.39 -18.74
N TYR A 324 -5.26 -4.18 -18.59
CA TYR A 324 -6.16 -3.86 -19.70
C TYR A 324 -5.73 -2.60 -20.45
N LEU A 325 -5.49 -1.49 -19.73
CA LEU A 325 -5.06 -0.23 -20.37
C LEU A 325 -3.71 -0.39 -21.08
N ILE A 326 -2.76 -1.11 -20.50
CA ILE A 326 -1.47 -1.42 -21.13
C ILE A 326 -1.65 -2.24 -22.41
N LYS A 327 -2.52 -3.25 -22.39
CA LYS A 327 -2.81 -4.11 -23.53
C LYS A 327 -3.41 -3.33 -24.69
N GLU A 328 -4.42 -2.49 -24.43
CA GLU A 328 -5.02 -1.65 -25.46
C GLU A 328 -4.03 -0.60 -25.97
N TRP A 329 -3.21 -0.02 -25.09
CA TRP A 329 -2.15 0.89 -25.51
C TRP A 329 -1.11 0.20 -26.40
N ALA A 330 -0.69 -1.02 -26.10
CA ALA A 330 0.25 -1.77 -26.94
C ALA A 330 -0.31 -2.01 -28.36
N ARG A 331 -1.61 -2.32 -28.46
CA ARG A 331 -2.31 -2.48 -29.75
C ARG A 331 -2.37 -1.16 -30.52
N ILE A 332 -2.70 -0.06 -29.85
CA ILE A 332 -2.69 1.30 -30.44
C ILE A 332 -1.29 1.61 -30.97
N ARG A 333 -0.24 1.46 -30.16
CA ARG A 333 1.14 1.74 -30.58
C ARG A 333 1.55 0.95 -31.81
N THR A 334 1.19 -0.33 -31.87
CA THR A 334 1.45 -1.17 -33.04
C THR A 334 0.73 -0.61 -34.28
N LYS A 335 -0.54 -0.23 -34.15
CA LYS A 335 -1.32 0.35 -35.26
C LYS A 335 -0.77 1.69 -35.73
N LEU A 336 -0.35 2.57 -34.81
CA LEU A 336 0.26 3.86 -35.12
C LEU A 336 1.61 3.67 -35.83
N ASN A 337 2.46 2.77 -35.33
CA ASN A 337 3.75 2.47 -35.93
C ASN A 337 3.61 1.93 -37.37
N ASN A 338 2.68 0.99 -37.60
CA ASN A 338 2.42 0.43 -38.92
C ASN A 338 1.88 1.47 -39.93
N ARG A 339 1.41 2.62 -39.45
CA ARG A 339 0.94 3.75 -40.27
C ARG A 339 1.92 4.91 -40.33
N GLY A 340 3.12 4.77 -39.73
CA GLY A 340 4.10 5.87 -39.65
C GLY A 340 3.60 7.09 -38.85
N LEU A 341 2.66 6.89 -37.91
CA LEU A 341 2.07 7.96 -37.12
C LEU A 341 2.89 8.19 -35.85
N ASN A 342 3.85 9.09 -35.94
CA ASN A 342 4.73 9.44 -34.82
C ASN A 342 4.03 10.33 -33.79
N TYR A 343 4.35 10.09 -32.52
CA TYR A 343 3.89 10.88 -31.39
C TYR A 343 4.89 10.74 -30.23
N PHE A 344 4.93 11.73 -29.34
CA PHE A 344 5.73 11.65 -28.10
C PHE A 344 5.01 12.37 -26.96
N GLY A 345 5.49 12.20 -25.73
CA GLY A 345 4.93 12.89 -24.56
C GLY A 345 4.97 12.04 -23.30
N VAL A 346 3.98 12.20 -22.42
CA VAL A 346 3.97 11.59 -21.09
C VAL A 346 2.60 11.01 -20.73
N ARG A 347 2.61 9.87 -20.04
CA ARG A 347 1.45 9.24 -19.42
C ARG A 347 1.59 9.28 -17.90
N VAL A 348 0.53 9.70 -17.23
CA VAL A 348 0.33 9.63 -15.78
C VAL A 348 -0.82 8.68 -15.49
N VAL A 349 -0.66 7.80 -14.49
CA VAL A 349 -1.71 6.92 -13.98
C VAL A 349 -2.16 7.44 -12.63
N GLU A 350 -3.47 7.64 -12.46
CA GLU A 350 -4.09 8.05 -11.19
C GLU A 350 -5.21 7.06 -10.84
N PRO A 351 -5.46 6.76 -9.55
CA PRO A 351 -6.63 6.01 -9.13
C PRO A 351 -7.88 6.88 -9.15
N HIS A 352 -9.00 6.31 -9.58
CA HIS A 352 -10.32 6.78 -9.19
C HIS A 352 -10.56 6.54 -7.70
N ALA A 353 -11.64 7.12 -7.16
CA ALA A 353 -11.98 6.97 -5.75
C ALA A 353 -12.06 5.49 -5.30
N ASP A 354 -12.50 4.57 -6.17
CA ASP A 354 -12.57 3.12 -5.94
C ASP A 354 -11.25 2.36 -6.16
N GLY A 355 -10.16 3.07 -6.45
CA GLY A 355 -8.86 2.48 -6.74
C GLY A 355 -8.68 2.01 -8.18
N CYS A 356 -9.72 2.08 -9.05
CA CYS A 356 -9.55 1.73 -10.46
C CYS A 356 -8.63 2.75 -11.16
N PRO A 357 -7.57 2.33 -11.86
CA PRO A 357 -6.68 3.25 -12.56
C PRO A 357 -7.38 3.92 -13.75
N HIS A 358 -7.01 5.18 -13.98
CA HIS A 358 -7.24 5.90 -15.22
C HIS A 358 -5.97 6.62 -15.66
N TRP A 359 -5.86 6.91 -16.96
CA TRP A 359 -4.70 7.54 -17.54
C TRP A 359 -4.98 8.98 -17.94
N HIS A 360 -4.08 9.86 -17.52
CA HIS A 360 -3.91 11.17 -18.11
C HIS A 360 -2.72 11.11 -19.05
N MET A 361 -2.92 11.51 -20.31
CA MET A 361 -1.84 11.54 -21.29
C MET A 361 -1.73 12.93 -21.88
N MET A 362 -0.50 13.39 -22.04
CA MET A 362 -0.17 14.60 -22.77
C MET A 362 0.73 14.18 -23.91
N LEU A 363 0.19 14.20 -25.12
CA LEU A 363 0.89 13.72 -26.31
C LEU A 363 0.97 14.83 -27.35
N PHE A 364 2.15 14.94 -27.97
CA PHE A 364 2.44 15.80 -29.10
C PHE A 364 2.48 14.96 -30.38
N MET A 365 1.89 15.50 -31.45
CA MET A 365 1.77 14.82 -32.73
C MET A 365 1.64 15.82 -33.89
N PRO A 366 1.91 15.43 -35.14
CA PRO A 366 1.73 16.30 -36.30
C PRO A 366 0.30 16.84 -36.39
N ALA A 367 0.14 18.15 -36.65
CA ALA A 367 -1.15 18.82 -36.68
C ALA A 367 -2.14 18.18 -37.67
N ASN A 368 -1.65 17.82 -38.86
CA ASN A 368 -2.41 17.17 -39.92
C ASN A 368 -2.78 15.70 -39.63
N LYS A 369 -2.15 15.06 -38.64
CA LYS A 369 -2.41 13.65 -38.25
C LYS A 369 -3.18 13.51 -36.95
N ALA A 370 -3.38 14.60 -36.21
CA ALA A 370 -4.02 14.56 -34.89
C ALA A 370 -5.41 13.90 -34.90
N GLN A 371 -6.25 14.19 -35.91
CA GLN A 371 -7.57 13.56 -36.01
C GLN A 371 -7.50 12.05 -36.25
N GLU A 372 -6.57 11.60 -37.10
CA GLU A 372 -6.38 10.17 -37.39
C GLU A 372 -5.91 9.42 -36.13
N ILE A 373 -4.91 9.96 -35.43
CA ILE A 373 -4.40 9.39 -34.17
C ILE A 373 -5.52 9.31 -33.13
N ASN A 374 -6.29 10.39 -32.97
CA ASN A 374 -7.43 10.45 -32.06
C ASN A 374 -8.50 9.40 -32.39
N ALA A 375 -8.78 9.18 -33.67
CA ALA A 375 -9.76 8.19 -34.11
C ALA A 375 -9.30 6.76 -33.79
N ILE A 376 -8.03 6.45 -34.06
CA ILE A 376 -7.42 5.15 -33.74
C ILE A 376 -7.45 4.90 -32.23
N MET A 377 -6.94 5.85 -31.43
CA MET A 377 -6.93 5.73 -29.97
C MET A 377 -8.34 5.54 -29.41
N ARG A 378 -9.30 6.36 -29.86
CA ARG A 378 -10.69 6.27 -29.44
C ARG A 378 -11.26 4.89 -29.73
N TRP A 379 -11.08 4.37 -30.94
CA TRP A 379 -11.61 3.06 -31.35
C TRP A 379 -11.16 1.93 -30.39
N TYR A 380 -9.86 1.84 -30.12
CA TYR A 380 -9.31 0.79 -29.24
C TYR A 380 -9.82 0.89 -27.81
N PHE A 381 -9.91 2.11 -27.23
CA PHE A 381 -10.37 2.26 -25.86
C PHE A 381 -11.87 2.08 -25.68
N ILE A 382 -12.69 2.35 -26.71
CA ILE A 382 -14.16 2.24 -26.61
C ILE A 382 -14.74 0.92 -27.13
N LYS A 383 -13.98 0.09 -27.86
CA LYS A 383 -14.52 -1.11 -28.52
C LYS A 383 -15.10 -2.15 -27.54
N GLU A 384 -14.45 -2.38 -26.41
CA GLU A 384 -14.87 -3.37 -25.41
C GLU A 384 -16.02 -2.81 -24.58
N ASP A 385 -17.05 -3.59 -24.24
CA ASP A 385 -18.21 -3.11 -23.46
C ASP A 385 -18.87 -1.81 -23.98
N LYS A 386 -18.76 -1.53 -25.29
CA LYS A 386 -19.22 -0.27 -25.91
C LYS A 386 -20.68 0.05 -25.61
N ASN A 387 -21.50 -0.99 -25.44
CA ASN A 387 -22.92 -0.89 -25.10
C ASN A 387 -23.19 -0.09 -23.81
N GLU A 388 -22.27 -0.11 -22.83
CA GLU A 388 -22.42 0.67 -21.59
C GLU A 388 -22.33 2.19 -21.81
N LEU A 389 -21.66 2.61 -22.88
CA LEU A 389 -21.55 4.03 -23.27
C LEU A 389 -22.88 4.54 -23.84
N TYR A 390 -23.67 3.64 -24.44
CA TYR A 390 -24.99 3.96 -25.00
C TYR A 390 -26.14 3.76 -24.00
N ALA A 391 -25.95 2.94 -22.95
CA ALA A 391 -27.00 2.63 -21.99
C ALA A 391 -27.59 3.87 -21.27
N ARG A 392 -26.81 4.95 -21.15
CA ARG A 392 -27.24 6.25 -20.55
C ARG A 392 -28.22 7.06 -21.41
N TYR A 393 -28.59 6.54 -22.57
CA TYR A 393 -29.54 7.15 -23.50
C TYR A 393 -30.96 6.57 -23.41
N LYS A 394 -31.22 5.62 -22.51
CA LYS A 394 -32.59 5.13 -22.30
C LYS A 394 -33.50 6.30 -21.88
N ASN A 395 -34.71 6.33 -22.44
CA ASN A 395 -35.64 7.47 -22.40
C ASN A 395 -35.75 8.11 -21.00
N GLY A 396 -35.55 9.44 -20.94
CA GLY A 396 -35.70 10.27 -19.72
C GLY A 396 -34.40 10.67 -18.99
N GLU A 397 -33.26 10.04 -19.24
CA GLU A 397 -31.99 10.37 -18.55
C GLU A 397 -31.36 11.71 -18.98
N ARG A 398 -31.53 12.10 -20.24
CA ARG A 398 -31.02 13.39 -20.77
C ARG A 398 -31.62 14.61 -20.03
N SER A 399 -32.92 14.56 -19.71
CA SER A 399 -33.60 15.62 -18.94
C SER A 399 -33.06 15.71 -17.51
N LYS A 400 -32.81 14.56 -16.87
CA LYS A 400 -32.20 14.49 -15.52
C LYS A 400 -30.79 15.09 -15.52
N LEU A 401 -29.96 14.75 -16.51
CA LEU A 401 -28.61 15.31 -16.67
C LEU A 401 -28.65 16.82 -16.89
N PHE A 402 -29.55 17.31 -17.74
CA PHE A 402 -29.70 18.75 -17.97
C PHE A 402 -30.12 19.51 -16.71
N LYS A 403 -31.02 18.93 -15.90
CA LYS A 403 -31.42 19.48 -14.60
C LYS A 403 -30.24 19.55 -13.61
N GLN A 404 -29.42 18.50 -13.53
CA GLN A 404 -28.20 18.48 -12.71
C GLN A 404 -27.17 19.51 -13.18
N TYR A 405 -27.01 19.71 -14.48
CA TYR A 405 -26.14 20.76 -15.03
C TYR A 405 -26.58 22.14 -14.55
N LYS A 406 -27.87 22.44 -14.68
CA LYS A 406 -28.45 23.72 -14.26
C LYS A 406 -28.19 23.98 -12.77
N GLN A 407 -28.37 22.97 -11.92
CA GLN A 407 -28.08 23.06 -10.49
C GLN A 407 -26.58 23.34 -10.22
N LYS A 408 -25.67 22.54 -10.79
CA LYS A 408 -24.23 22.76 -10.62
C LYS A 408 -23.79 24.13 -11.13
N ARG A 409 -24.43 24.65 -12.18
CA ARG A 409 -24.16 25.97 -12.74
C ARG A 409 -24.57 27.09 -11.78
N GLN A 410 -25.68 26.93 -11.06
CA GLN A 410 -26.10 27.84 -9.99
C GLN A 410 -25.13 27.79 -8.81
N GLU A 411 -24.76 26.60 -8.34
CA GLU A 411 -23.78 26.41 -7.26
C GLU A 411 -22.41 27.04 -7.60
N TRP A 412 -21.94 26.84 -8.84
CA TRP A 412 -20.75 27.49 -9.35
C TRP A 412 -20.87 29.02 -9.39
N GLY A 413 -22.02 29.55 -9.84
CA GLY A 413 -22.29 30.98 -9.88
C GLY A 413 -22.20 31.61 -8.48
N PHE A 414 -22.78 30.94 -7.49
CA PHE A 414 -22.71 31.36 -6.09
C PHE A 414 -21.27 31.25 -5.53
N ALA A 415 -20.56 30.16 -5.78
CA ALA A 415 -19.18 30.04 -5.32
C ALA A 415 -18.25 31.09 -5.95
N LYS A 416 -18.48 31.42 -7.23
CA LYS A 416 -17.78 32.50 -7.94
C LYS A 416 -18.08 33.87 -7.33
N SER A 417 -19.33 34.15 -6.95
CA SER A 417 -19.69 35.42 -6.29
C SER A 417 -19.07 35.56 -4.89
N GLN A 418 -18.70 34.45 -4.26
CA GLN A 418 -17.98 34.39 -2.98
C GLN A 418 -16.44 34.43 -3.15
N GLY A 419 -15.93 34.77 -4.33
CA GLY A 419 -14.49 34.84 -4.60
C GLY A 419 -13.75 33.50 -4.67
N LYS A 420 -14.46 32.36 -4.56
CA LYS A 420 -13.85 31.03 -4.64
C LYS A 420 -13.52 30.67 -6.09
N LYS A 421 -12.27 30.29 -6.36
CA LYS A 421 -11.81 29.82 -7.67
C LYS A 421 -12.33 28.40 -7.96
N VAL A 422 -13.59 28.30 -8.38
CA VAL A 422 -14.24 27.02 -8.73
C VAL A 422 -14.41 26.89 -10.24
N LYS A 423 -14.13 25.71 -10.80
CA LYS A 423 -14.24 25.45 -12.25
C LYS A 423 -15.70 25.49 -12.71
N ALA A 424 -15.97 26.20 -13.80
CA ALA A 424 -17.29 26.24 -14.42
C ALA A 424 -17.74 24.84 -14.86
N PRO A 425 -18.98 24.41 -14.54
CA PRO A 425 -19.52 23.17 -15.07
C PRO A 425 -19.69 23.30 -16.58
N THR A 426 -19.25 22.30 -17.32
CA THR A 426 -19.42 22.19 -18.76
C THR A 426 -20.83 21.72 -19.11
N LYS A 427 -21.45 22.35 -20.12
CA LYS A 427 -22.75 21.91 -20.66
C LYS A 427 -22.57 20.46 -21.14
N PHE A 428 -23.45 19.54 -20.75
CA PHE A 428 -23.38 18.14 -21.15
C PHE A 428 -23.68 17.99 -22.66
N TYR A 429 -22.77 18.42 -23.53
CA TYR A 429 -22.80 18.11 -24.97
C TYR A 429 -22.32 16.68 -25.22
N ARG A 430 -21.53 16.14 -24.27
CA ARG A 430 -21.17 14.73 -24.20
C ARG A 430 -22.19 14.01 -23.34
N THR A 431 -22.60 12.88 -23.86
CA THR A 431 -23.85 12.21 -23.57
C THR A 431 -23.60 10.88 -22.83
N PHE A 432 -22.32 10.63 -22.54
CA PHE A 432 -21.76 9.65 -21.64
C PHE A 432 -20.51 10.27 -20.98
N SER A 433 -20.08 9.77 -19.81
CA SER A 433 -18.73 10.08 -19.30
C SER A 433 -17.78 9.35 -20.24
N PRO A 434 -17.01 10.05 -21.07
CA PRO A 434 -16.28 9.38 -22.12
C PRO A 434 -15.19 8.53 -21.51
N ARG A 435 -15.20 7.24 -21.83
CA ARG A 435 -14.07 6.35 -21.54
C ARG A 435 -12.77 6.86 -22.18
N PHE A 436 -12.93 7.68 -23.22
CA PHE A 436 -11.87 8.37 -23.93
C PHE A 436 -12.24 9.84 -24.11
N ASP A 437 -11.71 10.71 -23.27
CA ASP A 437 -11.77 12.17 -23.44
C ASP A 437 -10.50 12.68 -24.12
N VAL A 438 -10.66 13.67 -24.98
CA VAL A 438 -9.55 14.34 -25.65
C VAL A 438 -9.85 15.82 -25.80
N VAL A 439 -8.86 16.64 -25.45
CA VAL A 439 -8.88 18.10 -25.53
C VAL A 439 -7.59 18.55 -26.21
N LYS A 440 -7.72 19.36 -27.28
CA LYS A 440 -6.57 20.07 -27.86
C LYS A 440 -6.09 21.11 -26.86
N MET A 441 -4.80 21.09 -26.55
CA MET A 441 -4.22 22.01 -25.59
C MET A 441 -4.20 23.43 -26.16
N ASP A 442 -4.57 24.38 -25.31
CA ASP A 442 -4.68 25.79 -25.64
C ASP A 442 -3.58 26.56 -24.89
N LYS A 443 -2.61 27.08 -25.65
CA LYS A 443 -1.44 27.81 -25.13
C LYS A 443 -1.83 29.08 -24.38
N THR A 444 -2.98 29.68 -24.71
CA THR A 444 -3.49 30.88 -24.01
C THR A 444 -3.91 30.58 -22.57
N LYS A 445 -4.21 29.31 -22.26
CA LYS A 445 -4.60 28.85 -20.92
C LYS A 445 -3.43 28.38 -20.07
N GLY A 446 -2.22 28.34 -20.64
CA GLY A 446 -1.00 27.87 -19.98
C GLY A 446 -0.23 26.85 -20.83
N SER A 447 1.03 26.64 -20.45
CA SER A 447 1.93 25.67 -21.08
C SER A 447 1.49 24.22 -20.84
N ALA A 448 2.06 23.28 -21.56
CA ALA A 448 1.86 21.85 -21.38
C ALA A 448 2.08 21.38 -19.95
N ALA A 449 3.09 21.94 -19.29
CA ALA A 449 3.35 21.71 -17.88
C ALA A 449 2.12 22.02 -17.01
N SER A 450 1.37 23.10 -17.30
CA SER A 450 0.18 23.47 -16.52
C SER A 450 -0.95 22.44 -16.61
N TYR A 451 -1.12 21.78 -17.76
CA TYR A 451 -2.15 20.75 -17.95
C TYR A 451 -1.88 19.50 -17.12
N ILE A 452 -0.60 19.18 -16.85
CA ILE A 452 -0.22 17.95 -16.19
C ILE A 452 0.33 18.14 -14.75
N ALA A 453 0.71 19.37 -14.37
CA ALA A 453 1.32 19.71 -13.08
C ALA A 453 0.51 19.21 -11.88
N LYS A 454 -0.82 19.41 -11.90
CA LYS A 454 -1.73 18.92 -10.86
C LYS A 454 -1.55 17.41 -10.62
N TYR A 455 -1.44 16.64 -11.69
CA TYR A 455 -1.29 15.19 -11.61
C TYR A 455 0.12 14.80 -11.15
N ILE A 456 1.14 15.59 -11.46
CA ILE A 456 2.50 15.38 -10.94
C ILE A 456 2.53 15.59 -9.43
N SER A 457 2.09 16.75 -8.94
CA SER A 457 2.10 17.07 -7.51
C SER A 457 1.33 16.05 -6.69
N LYS A 458 0.12 15.67 -7.12
CA LYS A 458 -0.72 14.67 -6.43
C LYS A 458 -0.02 13.31 -6.28
N ASN A 459 0.76 12.91 -7.28
CA ASN A 459 1.38 11.59 -7.36
C ASN A 459 2.83 11.56 -6.85
N ILE A 460 3.40 12.67 -6.36
CA ILE A 460 4.79 12.74 -5.88
C ILE A 460 4.86 13.20 -4.41
N ASP A 461 4.56 14.46 -4.12
CA ASP A 461 4.86 15.08 -2.81
C ASP A 461 3.78 16.05 -2.33
N GLY A 462 2.70 16.24 -3.07
CA GLY A 462 1.65 17.18 -2.72
C GLY A 462 2.05 18.66 -2.88
N TYR A 463 3.13 18.96 -3.58
CA TYR A 463 3.64 20.33 -3.73
C TYR A 463 2.58 21.30 -4.30
N GLN A 464 2.39 22.43 -3.62
CA GLN A 464 1.40 23.46 -3.94
C GLN A 464 -0.06 22.97 -3.99
N LEU A 465 -0.38 21.89 -3.26
CA LEU A 465 -1.76 21.42 -3.12
C LEU A 465 -2.44 21.92 -1.84
N THR A 466 -1.79 22.82 -1.10
CA THR A 466 -2.30 23.33 0.18
C THR A 466 -3.54 24.19 0.03
N GLY A 467 -4.59 23.84 0.80
CA GLY A 467 -5.91 24.45 0.72
C GLY A 467 -6.74 24.00 -0.50
N HIS A 468 -6.29 23.01 -1.27
CA HIS A 468 -7.02 22.48 -2.41
C HIS A 468 -7.74 21.17 -2.08
N GLU A 469 -8.95 21.01 -2.61
CA GLU A 469 -9.72 19.77 -2.53
C GLU A 469 -9.64 18.98 -3.84
N ASP A 470 -9.68 17.66 -3.73
CA ASP A 470 -9.77 16.80 -4.89
C ASP A 470 -11.16 16.88 -5.56
N ALA A 471 -11.18 16.96 -6.89
CA ALA A 471 -12.41 17.18 -7.65
C ALA A 471 -13.32 15.95 -7.75
N GLU A 472 -12.77 14.74 -7.60
CA GLU A 472 -13.54 13.50 -7.65
C GLU A 472 -14.10 13.14 -6.26
N THR A 473 -13.32 13.41 -5.21
CA THR A 473 -13.56 12.92 -3.85
C THR A 473 -14.04 13.99 -2.88
N GLY A 474 -13.70 15.26 -3.11
CA GLY A 474 -13.96 16.37 -2.20
C GLY A 474 -13.11 16.35 -0.92
N GLU A 475 -12.04 15.54 -0.89
CA GLU A 475 -11.13 15.50 0.25
C GLU A 475 -9.99 16.51 0.09
N SER A 476 -9.50 17.04 1.22
CA SER A 476 -8.31 17.89 1.22
C SER A 476 -7.11 17.13 0.67
N LEU A 477 -6.32 17.79 -0.16
CA LEU A 477 -5.06 17.27 -0.71
C LEU A 477 -3.89 17.39 0.29
N ASP A 478 -4.10 18.00 1.47
CA ASP A 478 -3.12 18.19 2.54
C ASP A 478 -3.00 17.02 3.52
N GLN A 479 -3.24 15.79 3.08
CA GLN A 479 -3.19 14.63 3.97
C GLN A 479 -1.76 14.29 4.39
N GLN A 480 -1.57 13.97 5.68
CA GLN A 480 -0.27 13.56 6.25
C GLN A 480 0.32 12.30 5.55
N VAL A 481 -0.55 11.43 5.02
CA VAL A 481 -0.18 10.25 4.24
C VAL A 481 -0.80 10.37 2.86
N ASN A 482 -0.01 10.23 1.80
CA ASN A 482 -0.53 10.30 0.44
C ASN A 482 -1.22 8.96 0.05
N PRO A 483 -2.56 8.90 -0.04
CA PRO A 483 -3.30 7.67 -0.32
C PRO A 483 -3.05 7.14 -1.74
N VAL A 484 -2.65 8.00 -2.67
CA VAL A 484 -2.33 7.64 -4.05
C VAL A 484 -0.98 6.92 -4.13
N LEU A 485 0.01 7.35 -3.34
CA LEU A 485 1.30 6.63 -3.23
C LEU A 485 1.13 5.26 -2.56
N ALA A 486 0.30 5.17 -1.52
CA ALA A 486 -0.03 3.90 -0.87
C ALA A 486 -0.72 2.94 -1.86
N TRP A 487 -1.65 3.44 -2.68
CA TRP A 487 -2.28 2.70 -3.77
C TRP A 487 -1.25 2.21 -4.81
N ALA A 488 -0.43 3.11 -5.35
CA ALA A 488 0.56 2.77 -6.39
C ALA A 488 1.57 1.72 -5.89
N THR A 489 2.00 1.85 -4.64
CA THR A 489 2.92 0.91 -3.97
C THR A 489 2.26 -0.44 -3.71
N THR A 490 0.98 -0.46 -3.33
CA THR A 490 0.22 -1.69 -3.06
C THR A 490 0.04 -2.52 -4.33
N TRP A 491 -0.38 -1.86 -5.41
CA TRP A 491 -0.67 -2.53 -6.67
C TRP A 491 0.55 -2.68 -7.60
N ASN A 492 1.69 -2.09 -7.22
CA ASN A 492 2.92 -2.02 -8.02
C ASN A 492 2.68 -1.38 -9.40
N ILE A 493 2.04 -0.21 -9.39
CA ILE A 493 1.66 0.52 -10.61
C ILE A 493 2.64 1.68 -10.86
N ARG A 494 3.27 1.67 -12.03
CA ARG A 494 4.13 2.77 -12.48
C ARG A 494 3.30 3.98 -12.87
N GLN A 495 3.32 5.02 -12.05
CA GLN A 495 2.55 6.25 -12.28
C GLN A 495 3.00 7.03 -13.53
N PHE A 496 4.30 7.26 -13.72
CA PHE A 496 4.81 8.12 -14.81
C PHE A 496 5.55 7.34 -15.90
N GLN A 497 5.26 7.62 -17.17
CA GLN A 497 5.98 7.06 -18.31
C GLN A 497 6.06 8.07 -19.47
N PHE A 498 7.28 8.47 -19.82
CA PHE A 498 7.54 9.20 -21.07
C PHE A 498 7.52 8.24 -22.27
N GLN A 499 7.14 8.77 -23.42
CA GLN A 499 6.97 8.06 -24.68
C GLN A 499 7.63 8.86 -25.80
N GLY A 500 8.34 8.19 -26.72
CA GLY A 500 9.11 8.84 -27.78
C GLY A 500 10.38 9.58 -27.30
N SER A 501 10.51 9.87 -26.00
CA SER A 501 11.69 10.51 -25.41
C SER A 501 12.95 9.63 -25.48
N PRO A 502 14.14 10.20 -25.69
CA PRO A 502 15.42 9.51 -25.49
C PRO A 502 15.68 9.20 -24.01
N SER A 503 16.74 8.43 -23.75
CA SER A 503 17.05 7.87 -22.43
C SER A 503 17.31 8.95 -21.37
N VAL A 504 16.48 9.02 -20.33
CA VAL A 504 16.78 9.85 -19.15
C VAL A 504 17.96 9.29 -18.35
N THR A 505 18.28 8.01 -18.49
CA THR A 505 19.43 7.39 -17.83
C THR A 505 20.72 8.01 -18.34
N VAL A 506 20.89 8.17 -19.65
CA VAL A 506 22.08 8.80 -20.24
C VAL A 506 22.20 10.26 -19.77
N TYR A 507 21.09 11.01 -19.78
CA TYR A 507 21.03 12.37 -19.24
C TYR A 507 21.53 12.45 -17.78
N ARG A 508 21.09 11.52 -16.92
CA ARG A 508 21.51 11.47 -15.51
C ARG A 508 22.96 11.05 -15.34
N GLU A 509 23.48 10.15 -16.17
CA GLU A 509 24.88 9.71 -16.11
C GLU A 509 25.83 10.82 -16.57
N LEU A 510 25.51 11.54 -17.65
CA LEU A 510 26.26 12.72 -18.08
C LEU A 510 26.37 13.77 -16.97
N ARG A 511 25.26 13.99 -16.26
CA ARG A 511 25.21 14.88 -15.09
C ARG A 511 25.92 14.33 -13.85
N ARG A 512 26.63 13.22 -13.90
CA ARG A 512 27.56 12.85 -12.81
C ARG A 512 28.90 13.54 -12.97
N GLU A 513 29.25 13.93 -14.19
CA GLU A 513 30.47 14.67 -14.50
C GLU A 513 30.16 16.16 -14.66
N ARG A 514 30.75 16.98 -13.80
CA ARG A 514 30.55 18.44 -13.78
C ARG A 514 31.67 19.19 -14.48
N LYS A 515 32.81 18.53 -14.70
CA LYS A 515 33.95 19.13 -15.39
C LYS A 515 33.82 18.91 -16.89
N GLU A 516 34.47 19.79 -17.63
CA GLU A 516 34.63 19.68 -19.08
C GLU A 516 35.48 18.44 -19.42
N LEU A 517 35.07 17.73 -20.47
CA LEU A 517 35.73 16.55 -20.99
C LEU A 517 36.56 16.91 -22.23
N ALA A 518 37.72 16.26 -22.38
CA ALA A 518 38.54 16.39 -23.58
C ALA A 518 37.90 15.74 -24.83
N ASP A 519 36.99 14.78 -24.64
CA ASP A 519 36.25 14.16 -25.73
C ASP A 519 35.15 15.10 -26.21
N GLU A 520 35.41 15.83 -27.30
CA GLU A 520 34.48 16.78 -27.90
C GLU A 520 33.13 16.14 -28.30
N THR A 521 33.11 14.85 -28.67
CA THR A 521 31.88 14.16 -29.05
C THR A 521 30.96 13.99 -27.84
N ILE A 522 31.53 13.63 -26.69
CA ILE A 522 30.77 13.47 -25.45
C ILE A 522 30.53 14.82 -24.76
N GLU A 523 31.46 15.76 -24.86
CA GLU A 523 31.37 17.05 -24.17
C GLU A 523 30.15 17.84 -24.62
N GLN A 524 29.85 17.88 -25.92
CA GLN A 524 28.66 18.57 -26.45
C GLN A 524 27.36 18.11 -25.77
N ILE A 525 27.19 16.80 -25.60
CA ILE A 525 25.98 16.26 -24.95
C ILE A 525 26.05 16.35 -23.42
N ARG A 526 27.25 16.25 -22.84
CA ARG A 526 27.46 16.43 -21.39
C ARG A 526 27.11 17.85 -20.97
N GLU A 527 27.61 18.85 -21.68
CA GLU A 527 27.35 20.26 -21.43
C GLU A 527 25.86 20.58 -21.49
N ALA A 528 25.17 20.13 -22.55
CA ALA A 528 23.72 20.28 -22.67
C ALA A 528 22.98 19.66 -21.46
N ALA A 529 23.39 18.45 -21.04
CA ALA A 529 22.79 17.80 -19.89
C ALA A 529 23.08 18.53 -18.57
N ASP A 530 24.31 19.02 -18.38
CA ASP A 530 24.80 19.67 -17.16
C ASP A 530 24.13 21.04 -16.93
N ARG A 531 24.03 21.86 -17.98
CA ARG A 531 23.27 23.12 -17.99
C ARG A 531 21.77 22.92 -17.76
N GLY A 532 21.29 21.69 -17.86
CA GLY A 532 19.88 21.38 -17.74
C GLY A 532 19.08 21.59 -19.02
N CYS A 533 19.72 21.79 -20.18
CA CYS A 533 19.06 21.94 -21.47
C CYS A 533 18.63 20.57 -22.02
N TRP A 534 17.44 20.13 -21.62
CA TRP A 534 16.82 18.91 -22.12
C TRP A 534 16.52 18.97 -23.62
N PHE A 535 16.18 20.15 -24.15
CA PHE A 535 15.94 20.42 -25.56
C PHE A 535 17.15 20.04 -26.43
N ASP A 536 18.33 20.60 -26.13
CA ASP A 536 19.57 20.32 -26.88
C ASP A 536 20.02 18.88 -26.67
N TYR A 537 19.90 18.37 -25.43
CA TYR A 537 20.18 16.96 -25.13
C TYR A 537 19.37 16.01 -26.02
N VAL A 538 18.09 16.29 -26.28
CA VAL A 538 17.24 15.47 -27.15
C VAL A 538 17.71 15.57 -28.60
N LYS A 539 18.04 16.77 -29.09
CA LYS A 539 18.58 16.95 -30.45
C LYS A 539 19.87 16.16 -30.65
N LEU A 540 20.81 16.24 -29.70
CA LEU A 540 22.06 15.50 -29.70
C LEU A 540 21.87 13.99 -29.56
N GLN A 541 20.74 13.53 -29.02
CA GLN A 541 20.37 12.11 -29.04
C GLN A 541 19.80 11.62 -30.39
N GLY A 542 19.60 12.51 -31.36
CA GLY A 542 18.96 12.20 -32.64
C GLY A 542 17.46 12.50 -32.66
N GLY A 543 16.97 13.31 -31.73
CA GLY A 543 15.59 13.82 -31.70
C GLY A 543 14.57 12.93 -30.98
N MET A 544 13.32 13.38 -30.99
CA MET A 544 12.20 12.60 -30.46
C MET A 544 11.87 11.41 -31.37
N CYS A 545 11.39 10.33 -30.79
CA CYS A 545 11.03 9.06 -31.44
C CYS A 545 12.20 8.27 -32.05
N ILE A 546 13.46 8.66 -31.81
CA ILE A 546 14.65 7.95 -32.31
C ILE A 546 14.80 6.51 -31.75
N GLY A 547 14.21 6.26 -30.58
CA GLY A 547 14.11 4.93 -29.99
C GLY A 547 15.47 4.27 -29.71
N ARG A 548 15.69 3.07 -30.25
CA ARG A 548 16.93 2.29 -30.04
C ARG A 548 18.12 2.80 -30.87
N ASN A 549 17.89 3.75 -31.77
CA ASN A 549 18.89 4.28 -32.69
C ASN A 549 19.50 5.61 -32.19
N ALA A 550 19.20 6.00 -30.95
CA ALA A 550 19.75 7.21 -30.34
C ALA A 550 21.29 7.21 -30.35
N ASN A 551 21.91 8.39 -30.43
CA ASN A 551 23.37 8.56 -30.52
C ASN A 551 24.11 7.97 -29.31
N PHE A 552 23.53 8.08 -28.10
CA PHE A 552 24.17 7.68 -26.85
C PHE A 552 23.30 6.69 -26.07
N LYS A 553 23.93 5.63 -25.57
CA LYS A 553 23.31 4.55 -24.78
C LYS A 553 23.99 4.41 -23.43
N PRO A 554 23.29 3.90 -22.40
CA PRO A 554 23.95 3.52 -21.16
C PRO A 554 24.99 2.43 -21.42
N LEU A 555 26.19 2.60 -20.87
CA LEU A 555 27.21 1.57 -20.77
C LEU A 555 26.89 0.72 -19.54
N TYR A 556 26.74 -0.59 -19.76
CA TYR A 556 26.49 -1.56 -18.70
C TYR A 556 27.70 -2.47 -18.52
N GLU A 557 27.92 -2.86 -17.28
CA GLU A 557 28.88 -3.88 -16.85
C GLU A 557 28.08 -5.05 -16.27
N ASP A 558 28.36 -6.27 -16.73
CA ASP A 558 27.79 -7.48 -16.18
C ASP A 558 28.54 -7.81 -14.87
N THR A 559 27.80 -8.11 -13.79
CA THR A 559 28.43 -8.55 -12.54
C THR A 559 29.12 -9.89 -12.75
N PRO A 560 30.44 -10.00 -12.49
CA PRO A 560 31.13 -11.28 -12.51
C PRO A 560 30.42 -12.28 -11.58
N PHE A 561 30.21 -13.50 -12.06
CA PHE A 561 29.56 -14.60 -11.31
C PHE A 561 28.07 -14.40 -10.93
N GLY A 562 27.43 -13.31 -11.37
CA GLY A 562 26.00 -13.07 -11.13
C GLY A 562 25.63 -12.67 -9.70
N ASN A 563 24.34 -12.67 -9.39
CA ASN A 563 23.83 -12.48 -8.02
C ASN A 563 23.77 -13.81 -7.25
N ASN A 564 23.25 -13.79 -6.02
CA ASN A 564 23.07 -14.98 -5.17
C ASN A 564 22.21 -16.12 -5.78
N TYR A 565 21.62 -15.91 -6.96
CA TYR A 565 20.84 -16.88 -7.71
C TYR A 565 21.47 -17.20 -9.08
N ALA A 566 22.76 -16.93 -9.26
CA ALA A 566 23.50 -17.07 -10.52
C ALA A 566 22.95 -16.24 -11.70
N GLU A 567 22.07 -15.27 -11.42
CA GLU A 567 21.52 -14.39 -12.46
C GLU A 567 22.51 -13.28 -12.77
N VAL A 568 22.89 -13.14 -14.05
CA VAL A 568 23.73 -12.04 -14.53
C VAL A 568 22.98 -10.72 -14.32
N VAL A 569 23.56 -9.83 -13.49
CA VAL A 569 22.99 -8.51 -13.21
C VAL A 569 23.80 -7.45 -13.95
N ARG A 570 23.12 -6.68 -14.81
CA ARG A 570 23.69 -5.50 -15.47
C ARG A 570 23.66 -4.29 -14.56
N ARG A 571 24.84 -3.70 -14.31
CA ARG A 571 24.98 -2.43 -13.60
C ARG A 571 25.39 -1.34 -14.57
N ILE A 572 24.87 -0.13 -14.40
CA ILE A 572 25.28 1.02 -15.20
C ILE A 572 26.70 1.39 -14.78
N LYS A 573 27.61 1.54 -15.75
CA LYS A 573 29.00 1.99 -15.54
C LYS A 573 29.30 3.36 -16.15
N GLY A 574 28.48 3.77 -17.12
CA GLY A 574 28.60 5.07 -17.77
C GLY A 574 27.73 5.19 -19.01
N ILE A 575 28.29 5.80 -20.05
CA ILE A 575 27.63 5.96 -21.36
C ILE A 575 28.57 5.53 -22.48
N LYS A 576 27.99 5.14 -23.61
CA LYS A 576 28.72 4.88 -24.85
C LYS A 576 27.95 5.41 -26.05
N THR A 577 28.68 5.72 -27.10
CA THR A 577 28.11 6.03 -28.42
C THR A 577 27.52 4.79 -29.07
N ASN A 578 26.57 5.01 -29.98
CA ASN A 578 25.86 3.99 -30.72
C ASN A 578 26.19 4.10 -32.21
N VAL A 579 27.33 3.56 -32.62
CA VAL A 579 27.80 3.61 -34.02
C VAL A 579 27.44 2.36 -34.82
N CYS A 580 26.42 1.59 -34.40
CA CYS A 580 26.00 0.46 -35.22
C CYS A 580 25.43 0.94 -36.56
N GLU A 581 25.75 0.22 -37.64
CA GLU A 581 25.37 0.54 -39.02
C GLU A 581 23.89 0.89 -39.14
N LYS A 582 23.01 0.01 -38.65
CA LYS A 582 21.56 0.24 -38.61
C LYS A 582 21.17 1.57 -37.94
N ALA A 583 21.83 1.96 -36.85
CA ALA A 583 21.50 3.21 -36.19
C ALA A 583 22.02 4.42 -36.98
N LEU A 584 23.18 4.31 -37.63
CA LEU A 584 23.74 5.35 -38.50
C LEU A 584 22.84 5.58 -39.72
N GLU A 585 22.44 4.50 -40.41
CA GLU A 585 21.52 4.55 -41.54
C GLU A 585 20.19 5.21 -41.16
N VAL A 586 19.58 4.80 -40.05
CA VAL A 586 18.30 5.39 -39.62
C VAL A 586 18.45 6.88 -39.29
N ARG A 587 19.55 7.29 -38.64
CA ARG A 587 19.79 8.72 -38.36
C ARG A 587 20.01 9.52 -39.64
N SER A 588 20.74 8.96 -40.61
CA SER A 588 20.95 9.56 -41.93
C SER A 588 19.63 9.72 -42.69
N LEU A 589 18.80 8.66 -42.74
CA LEU A 589 17.48 8.70 -43.39
C LEU A 589 16.53 9.72 -42.76
N LEU A 590 16.62 9.92 -41.44
CA LEU A 590 15.82 10.91 -40.72
C LEU A 590 16.40 12.33 -40.79
N ASN A 591 17.60 12.49 -41.38
CA ASN A 591 18.35 13.74 -41.44
C ASN A 591 18.49 14.41 -40.05
N VAL A 592 18.90 13.62 -39.05
CA VAL A 592 19.12 14.10 -37.68
C VAL A 592 20.60 14.06 -37.33
N PHE A 593 20.98 14.79 -36.27
CA PHE A 593 22.35 14.77 -35.74
C PHE A 593 22.83 13.33 -35.51
N SER A 594 24.02 13.03 -36.02
CA SER A 594 24.59 11.68 -36.03
C SER A 594 26.04 11.69 -35.56
N VAL A 595 26.32 10.87 -34.55
CA VAL A 595 27.67 10.57 -34.08
C VAL A 595 28.20 9.33 -34.82
N HIS A 596 29.37 9.47 -35.43
CA HIS A 596 30.06 8.43 -36.21
C HIS A 596 31.29 7.84 -35.51
N VAL A 597 31.75 8.45 -34.42
CA VAL A 597 32.93 8.03 -33.67
C VAL A 597 32.54 7.13 -32.50
N ALA A 598 33.23 5.99 -32.38
CA ALA A 598 33.05 5.07 -31.26
C ALA A 598 33.85 5.56 -30.04
N THR A 599 33.14 6.06 -29.03
CA THR A 599 33.69 6.46 -27.74
C THR A 599 32.77 6.09 -26.57
N GLU A 600 33.33 6.06 -25.36
CA GLU A 600 32.65 5.81 -24.09
C GLU A 600 33.15 6.72 -22.95
N LEU A 601 32.27 7.01 -22.00
CA LEU A 601 32.58 7.72 -20.76
C LEU A 601 32.15 6.88 -19.57
N LYS A 602 33.10 6.52 -18.70
CA LYS A 602 32.84 5.84 -17.42
C LYS A 602 32.60 6.87 -16.32
N THR A 603 31.41 6.85 -15.73
CA THR A 603 30.94 7.83 -14.71
C THR A 603 30.88 7.24 -13.30
N ARG A 604 31.14 5.93 -13.17
CA ARG A 604 31.03 5.16 -11.91
C ARG A 604 32.32 4.41 -11.65
N LEU A 605 33.38 5.18 -11.40
CA LEU A 605 34.72 4.67 -11.14
C LEU A 605 34.87 4.19 -9.70
N VAL A 606 34.24 4.88 -8.76
CA VAL A 606 34.30 4.57 -7.33
C VAL A 606 33.26 3.51 -6.98
N GLU A 607 33.72 2.44 -6.34
CA GLU A 607 32.83 1.46 -5.73
C GLU A 607 32.41 1.94 -4.34
N TRP A 608 31.13 1.77 -4.04
CA TRP A 608 30.57 2.17 -2.76
C TRP A 608 30.03 0.94 -2.04
N THR A 609 30.56 0.67 -0.85
CA THR A 609 30.07 -0.36 0.05
C THR A 609 29.16 0.29 1.09
N ARG A 610 28.08 -0.41 1.43
CA ARG A 610 27.14 0.06 2.47
C ARG A 610 27.48 -0.60 3.79
N GLN A 611 27.62 0.20 4.83
CA GLN A 611 27.86 -0.27 6.20
C GLN A 611 27.09 0.53 7.23
N ILE A 612 27.10 0.07 8.49
CA ILE A 612 26.45 0.76 9.59
C ILE A 612 27.23 2.05 9.90
N ALA A 613 26.52 3.14 10.18
CA ALA A 613 27.13 4.42 10.51
C ALA A 613 28.16 4.28 11.65
N GLY A 614 29.33 4.90 11.49
CA GLY A 614 30.46 4.82 12.43
C GLY A 614 31.34 3.57 12.29
N THR A 615 31.08 2.69 11.31
CA THR A 615 31.94 1.51 11.07
C THR A 615 33.29 1.94 10.48
N ALA A 616 33.31 2.89 9.55
CA ALA A 616 34.56 3.40 8.98
C ALA A 616 35.43 4.10 10.04
N GLU A 617 34.83 4.92 10.90
CA GLU A 617 35.54 5.65 11.96
C GLU A 617 36.20 4.68 12.94
N LYS A 618 35.48 3.64 13.38
CA LYS A 618 36.03 2.58 14.23
C LYS A 618 37.16 1.82 13.55
N THR A 619 37.02 1.54 12.26
CA THR A 619 38.05 0.82 11.49
C THR A 619 39.33 1.66 11.32
N LYS A 620 39.18 2.98 11.09
CA LYS A 620 40.32 3.92 11.03
C LYS A 620 41.01 4.06 12.39
N ALA A 621 40.24 4.22 13.47
CA ALA A 621 40.77 4.29 14.83
C ALA A 621 41.52 3.01 15.25
N ALA A 622 41.04 1.84 14.81
CA ALA A 622 41.71 0.55 15.03
C ALA A 622 43.08 0.48 14.33
N ALA A 623 43.14 0.98 13.09
CA ALA A 623 44.36 0.96 12.27
C ALA A 623 45.45 1.92 12.80
N GLU A 624 45.05 3.05 13.38
CA GLU A 624 45.98 4.08 13.89
C GLU A 624 46.42 3.85 15.34
N GLY A 625 45.59 3.19 16.17
CA GLY A 625 45.80 3.09 17.62
C GLY A 625 46.43 1.80 18.16
N GLY A 626 46.79 0.83 17.30
CA GLY A 626 47.31 -0.48 17.75
C GLY A 626 46.33 -1.28 18.63
N ALA A 627 45.06 -0.88 18.70
CA ALA A 627 44.03 -1.56 19.46
C ALA A 627 43.49 -2.74 18.65
N PHE A 628 43.52 -3.94 19.24
CA PHE A 628 42.88 -5.13 18.68
C PHE A 628 41.36 -4.94 18.71
N VAL A 629 40.79 -4.51 17.58
CA VAL A 629 39.35 -4.55 17.36
C VAL A 629 39.01 -5.99 16.98
N GLY A 630 38.38 -6.71 17.92
CA GLY A 630 38.02 -8.11 17.71
C GLY A 630 36.97 -8.27 16.61
N VAL A 631 36.82 -9.47 16.06
CA VAL A 631 35.73 -9.80 15.09
C VAL A 631 34.34 -9.53 15.70
N ALA A 632 34.23 -9.45 17.03
CA ALA A 632 33.02 -9.04 17.75
C ALA A 632 32.75 -7.52 17.74
N ASP A 633 33.78 -6.69 17.51
CA ASP A 633 33.69 -5.23 17.45
C ASP A 633 33.47 -4.72 16.00
N LEU A 634 33.72 -5.57 15.00
CA LEU A 634 33.38 -5.34 13.60
C LEU A 634 31.95 -5.79 13.31
N SER A 635 31.17 -4.88 12.74
CA SER A 635 29.77 -5.07 12.40
C SER A 635 29.54 -6.29 11.49
N TRP A 636 28.74 -7.25 11.95
CA TRP A 636 28.32 -8.45 11.22
C TRP A 636 27.84 -8.17 9.78
N THR A 637 28.29 -9.00 8.83
CA THR A 637 27.88 -8.97 7.42
C THR A 637 26.46 -9.50 7.20
N SER A 638 25.94 -9.29 5.98
CA SER A 638 24.53 -9.36 5.52
C SER A 638 23.74 -10.68 5.68
N GLY A 639 24.13 -11.60 6.56
CA GLY A 639 23.54 -12.92 6.71
C GLY A 639 22.34 -13.04 7.66
N ASN A 640 22.25 -12.23 8.71
CA ASN A 640 21.22 -12.36 9.75
C ASN A 640 20.60 -10.99 10.07
N ASN A 641 19.27 -10.86 9.99
CA ASN A 641 18.54 -9.64 10.37
C ASN A 641 18.44 -9.46 11.89
N CYS A 642 19.54 -9.63 12.61
CA CYS A 642 19.72 -8.96 13.88
C CYS A 642 20.43 -7.65 13.58
N THR A 643 19.65 -6.66 13.17
CA THR A 643 20.09 -5.26 13.26
C THR A 643 20.63 -5.05 14.68
N PRO A 644 21.84 -4.51 14.88
CA PRO A 644 22.21 -3.91 16.15
C PRO A 644 21.35 -2.66 16.28
N ILE A 645 20.09 -2.86 16.65
CA ILE A 645 19.23 -1.81 17.14
C ILE A 645 19.91 -1.35 18.43
N ALA A 646 20.34 -0.09 18.46
CA ALA A 646 20.70 0.58 19.71
C ALA A 646 19.66 0.16 20.76
N ALA A 647 20.14 -0.48 21.84
CA ALA A 647 19.31 -1.05 22.89
C ALA A 647 18.27 -0.01 23.34
N GLY A 648 17.04 -0.16 22.83
CA GLY A 648 16.00 0.87 22.98
C GLY A 648 14.90 0.88 21.91
N SER A 649 15.12 0.40 20.67
CA SER A 649 14.14 0.66 19.58
C SER A 649 13.27 -0.51 19.10
N ARG A 650 13.54 -1.78 19.42
CA ARG A 650 12.66 -2.89 18.97
C ARG A 650 11.25 -2.79 19.58
N ALA A 651 11.18 -2.49 20.88
CA ALA A 651 9.92 -2.23 21.56
C ALA A 651 9.20 -1.00 21.01
N GLN A 652 9.91 0.08 20.71
CA GLN A 652 9.32 1.29 20.13
C GLN A 652 8.73 1.04 18.73
N PHE A 653 9.39 0.21 17.91
CA PHE A 653 8.88 -0.20 16.61
C PHE A 653 7.67 -1.12 16.68
N ASP A 654 7.67 -2.07 17.60
CA ASP A 654 6.52 -2.93 17.84
C ASP A 654 5.33 -2.10 18.38
N LEU A 655 5.57 -1.15 19.30
CA LEU A 655 4.53 -0.24 19.81
C LEU A 655 3.95 0.67 18.72
N LEU A 656 4.77 1.21 17.82
CA LEU A 656 4.31 1.98 16.65
C LEU A 656 3.55 1.09 15.65
N ARG A 657 3.99 -0.14 15.43
CA ARG A 657 3.30 -1.16 14.61
C ARG A 657 1.92 -1.49 15.19
N HIS A 658 1.78 -1.39 16.50
CA HIS A 658 0.54 -1.55 17.24
C HIS A 658 -0.32 -0.27 17.35
N GLY A 659 0.14 0.86 16.78
CA GLY A 659 -0.64 2.09 16.66
C GLY A 659 -0.52 3.06 17.83
N LEU A 660 0.44 2.86 18.75
CA LEU A 660 0.69 3.82 19.83
C LEU A 660 1.37 5.08 19.29
N THR A 661 0.94 6.24 19.80
CA THR A 661 1.55 7.55 19.49
C THR A 661 2.86 7.75 20.25
N LYS A 662 3.67 8.73 19.82
CA LYS A 662 4.93 9.08 20.50
C LYS A 662 4.72 9.41 21.99
N ASN A 663 3.68 10.19 22.31
CA ASN A 663 3.36 10.56 23.70
C ASN A 663 2.99 9.33 24.54
N GLN A 664 2.22 8.39 23.99
CA GLN A 664 1.88 7.14 24.68
C GLN A 664 3.10 6.24 24.91
N ILE A 665 4.07 6.26 24.00
CA ILE A 665 5.34 5.53 24.15
C ILE A 665 6.19 6.17 25.26
N ASP A 666 6.20 7.49 25.37
CA ASP A 666 6.93 8.19 26.42
C ASP A 666 6.26 7.95 27.79
N ASP A 667 4.92 7.95 27.86
CA ASP A 667 4.18 7.52 29.05
C ASP A 667 4.55 6.07 29.47
N LEU A 668 4.64 5.15 28.50
CA LEU A 668 5.11 3.78 28.74
C LEU A 668 6.51 3.72 29.37
N LYS A 669 7.44 4.54 28.87
CA LYS A 669 8.81 4.64 29.41
C LYS A 669 8.86 5.18 30.83
N THR A 670 7.90 6.02 31.22
CA THR A 670 7.75 6.49 32.60
C THR A 670 7.13 5.44 33.55
N GLY A 671 6.90 4.22 33.07
CA GLY A 671 6.30 3.12 33.84
C GLY A 671 4.78 3.10 33.80
N LYS A 672 4.13 4.01 33.06
CA LYS A 672 2.68 3.98 32.86
C LYS A 672 2.29 2.85 31.92
N ARG A 673 1.09 2.32 32.12
CA ARG A 673 0.52 1.28 31.25
C ARG A 673 -0.41 1.94 30.24
N ILE A 674 -0.39 1.46 29.00
CA ILE A 674 -1.19 2.03 27.92
C ILE A 674 -2.16 0.97 27.39
N ALA A 675 -3.43 1.31 27.27
CA ALA A 675 -4.45 0.45 26.70
C ALA A 675 -4.86 0.97 25.31
N VAL A 676 -4.69 0.15 24.26
CA VAL A 676 -5.09 0.47 22.87
C VAL A 676 -5.63 -0.81 22.21
N ASP A 677 -6.80 -0.71 21.56
CA ASP A 677 -7.44 -1.79 20.80
C ASP A 677 -7.45 -3.17 21.53
N ASP A 678 -7.94 -3.17 22.78
CA ASP A 678 -8.12 -4.37 23.63
C ASP A 678 -6.82 -5.05 24.11
N ARG A 679 -5.72 -4.30 24.20
CA ARG A 679 -4.40 -4.78 24.66
C ARG A 679 -3.82 -3.84 25.69
N ILE A 680 -3.18 -4.39 26.72
CA ILE A 680 -2.44 -3.60 27.73
C ILE A 680 -0.94 -3.72 27.44
N TYR A 681 -0.31 -2.59 27.17
CA TYR A 681 1.12 -2.45 27.00
C TYR A 681 1.73 -2.00 28.32
N GLN A 682 2.75 -2.71 28.81
CA GLN A 682 3.52 -2.33 30.00
C GLN A 682 4.99 -2.74 29.85
N LEU A 683 5.89 -1.99 30.50
CA LEU A 683 7.30 -2.38 30.63
C LEU A 683 7.50 -3.06 32.00
N LYS A 684 7.96 -4.31 32.02
CA LYS A 684 8.41 -5.02 33.24
C LYS A 684 9.88 -5.36 33.09
N ASN A 685 10.73 -4.95 34.03
CA ASN A 685 12.18 -5.19 34.02
C ASN A 685 12.87 -4.76 32.71
N GLY A 686 12.41 -3.68 32.09
CA GLY A 686 12.95 -3.18 30.80
C GLY A 686 12.41 -3.90 29.56
N GLU A 687 11.58 -4.94 29.71
CA GLU A 687 10.96 -5.66 28.59
C GLU A 687 9.50 -5.27 28.38
N LEU A 688 9.09 -5.17 27.11
CA LEU A 688 7.71 -4.89 26.73
C LEU A 688 6.86 -6.15 26.88
N VAL A 689 5.94 -6.11 27.85
CA VAL A 689 4.93 -7.14 28.05
C VAL A 689 3.61 -6.64 27.48
N ILE A 690 3.10 -7.36 26.48
CA ILE A 690 1.78 -7.12 25.90
C ILE A 690 0.83 -8.15 26.51
N LEU A 691 -0.13 -7.67 27.30
CA LEU A 691 -1.17 -8.52 27.87
C LEU A 691 -2.41 -8.48 26.99
N GLU A 692 -2.86 -9.65 26.53
CA GLU A 692 -4.08 -9.83 25.72
C GLU A 692 -4.98 -10.89 26.39
N GLY A 693 -6.30 -10.76 26.26
CA GLY A 693 -7.27 -11.75 26.77
C GLY A 693 -7.17 -11.99 28.28
N GLN A 694 -7.14 -13.26 28.70
CA GLN A 694 -7.15 -13.67 30.11
C GLN A 694 -5.96 -13.13 30.92
N SER A 695 -4.79 -12.96 30.29
CA SER A 695 -3.59 -12.43 30.96
C SER A 695 -3.72 -10.94 31.30
N ALA A 696 -4.43 -10.16 30.48
CA ALA A 696 -4.77 -8.77 30.77
C ALA A 696 -5.77 -8.68 31.93
N LEU A 697 -6.77 -9.56 31.93
CA LEU A 697 -7.78 -9.64 32.99
C LEU A 697 -7.18 -10.04 34.35
N ASN A 698 -6.32 -11.05 34.38
CA ASN A 698 -5.68 -11.50 35.62
C ASN A 698 -4.79 -10.40 36.23
N GLU A 699 -4.08 -9.62 35.40
CA GLU A 699 -3.27 -8.49 35.89
C GLU A 699 -4.15 -7.33 36.39
N GLN A 700 -5.30 -7.07 35.75
CA GLN A 700 -6.29 -6.10 36.25
C GLN A 700 -6.83 -6.48 37.63
N LYS A 701 -7.15 -7.77 37.84
CA LYS A 701 -7.56 -8.29 39.16
C LYS A 701 -6.48 -8.08 40.21
N ARG A 702 -5.22 -8.40 39.89
CA ARG A 702 -4.06 -8.20 40.79
C ARG A 702 -3.90 -6.74 41.22
N LEU A 703 -3.97 -5.81 40.28
CA LEU A 703 -3.86 -4.37 40.55
C LEU A 703 -5.02 -3.85 41.40
N ALA A 704 -6.24 -4.30 41.11
CA ALA A 704 -7.42 -3.94 41.88
C ALA A 704 -7.28 -4.40 43.34
N THR A 705 -6.77 -5.61 43.57
CA THR A 705 -6.45 -6.12 44.91
C THR A 705 -5.39 -5.29 45.60
N GLU A 706 -4.31 -4.94 44.90
CA GLU A 706 -3.23 -4.10 45.44
C GLU A 706 -3.71 -2.70 45.83
N TYR A 707 -4.55 -2.07 45.00
CA TYR A 707 -5.18 -0.80 45.32
C TYR A 707 -6.08 -0.87 46.55
N GLN A 708 -6.93 -1.90 46.65
CA GLN A 708 -7.83 -2.07 47.78
C GLN A 708 -7.09 -2.42 49.08
N ALA A 709 -6.03 -3.23 49.02
CA ALA A 709 -5.20 -3.54 50.18
C ALA A 709 -4.55 -2.27 50.75
N ASN A 710 -4.02 -1.41 49.89
CA ASN A 710 -3.49 -0.10 50.30
C ASN A 710 -4.58 0.82 50.85
N THR A 711 -5.78 0.79 50.27
CA THR A 711 -6.91 1.58 50.76
C THR A 711 -7.35 1.13 52.16
N PHE A 712 -7.38 -0.18 52.42
CA PHE A 712 -7.68 -0.74 53.74
C PHE A 712 -6.60 -0.39 54.78
N ALA A 713 -5.33 -0.50 54.39
CA ALA A 713 -4.21 -0.08 55.24
C ALA A 713 -4.32 1.39 55.63
N GLN A 714 -4.59 2.28 54.67
CA GLN A 714 -4.74 3.71 54.89
C GLN A 714 -5.95 4.03 55.78
N LYS A 715 -7.10 3.39 55.54
CA LYS A 715 -8.29 3.55 56.39
C LYS A 715 -8.04 3.12 57.84
N ALA A 716 -7.13 2.17 58.04
CA ALA A 716 -6.69 1.71 59.36
C ALA A 716 -5.46 2.48 59.89
N GLY A 717 -5.08 3.60 59.27
CA GLY A 717 -4.00 4.48 59.71
C GLY A 717 -2.58 3.94 59.48
N ARG A 718 -2.41 2.92 58.62
CA ARG A 718 -1.11 2.28 58.33
C ARG A 718 -0.57 2.70 56.97
N LEU A 719 0.77 2.82 56.88
CA LEU A 719 1.50 3.15 55.64
C LEU A 719 1.59 1.98 54.66
N GLU A 720 1.64 0.74 55.15
CA GLU A 720 1.73 -0.47 54.33
C GLU A 720 0.66 -1.51 54.71
N PRO A 721 0.13 -2.29 53.74
CA PRO A 721 -0.88 -3.30 54.02
C PRO A 721 -0.30 -4.54 54.73
N ASN A 722 -0.98 -5.00 55.76
CA ASN A 722 -0.63 -6.25 56.43
C ASN A 722 -1.31 -7.46 55.73
N LYS A 723 -1.05 -8.68 56.23
CA LYS A 723 -1.63 -9.91 55.65
C LYS A 723 -3.16 -9.89 55.60
N GLU A 724 -3.79 -9.22 56.57
CA GLU A 724 -5.24 -9.15 56.68
C GLU A 724 -5.85 -8.18 55.66
N ASP A 725 -5.21 -7.03 55.44
CA ASP A 725 -5.59 -6.06 54.40
C ASP A 725 -5.55 -6.70 52.99
N TRP A 726 -4.54 -7.55 52.74
CA TRP A 726 -4.43 -8.33 51.52
C TRP A 726 -5.49 -9.44 51.40
N ARG A 727 -5.86 -10.08 52.52
CA ARG A 727 -6.92 -11.10 52.56
C ARG A 727 -8.27 -10.47 52.19
N LEU A 728 -8.64 -9.39 52.89
CA LEU A 728 -9.88 -8.66 52.65
C LEU A 728 -9.94 -8.09 51.23
N ALA A 729 -8.83 -7.57 50.70
CA ALA A 729 -8.78 -7.07 49.33
C ALA A 729 -8.95 -8.18 48.28
N ARG A 730 -8.42 -9.38 48.53
CA ARG A 730 -8.61 -10.52 47.62
C ARG A 730 -10.05 -11.00 47.64
N GLU A 731 -10.64 -11.10 48.83
CA GLU A 731 -12.06 -11.48 49.01
C GLU A 731 -12.97 -10.46 48.33
N LEU A 732 -12.77 -9.16 48.56
CA LEU A 732 -13.55 -8.09 47.94
C LEU A 732 -13.49 -8.15 46.41
N ILE A 733 -12.28 -8.28 45.86
CA ILE A 733 -12.07 -8.32 44.41
C ILE A 733 -12.62 -9.62 43.83
N ALA A 734 -12.39 -10.75 44.48
CA ALA A 734 -12.93 -12.03 44.02
C ALA A 734 -14.46 -11.98 43.99
N LEU A 735 -15.09 -11.42 45.01
CA LEU A 735 -16.54 -11.28 45.11
C LEU A 735 -17.08 -10.28 44.07
N ALA A 736 -16.42 -9.13 43.89
CA ALA A 736 -16.81 -8.16 42.87
C ALA A 736 -16.70 -8.75 41.45
N TYR A 737 -15.63 -9.51 41.16
CA TYR A 737 -15.47 -10.18 39.88
C TYR A 737 -16.33 -11.43 39.74
N SER A 738 -16.75 -12.07 40.83
CA SER A 738 -17.74 -13.15 40.84
C SER A 738 -19.11 -12.58 40.49
N HIS A 739 -19.52 -11.51 41.16
CA HIS A 739 -20.76 -10.78 40.87
C HIS A 739 -20.76 -10.26 39.42
N ALA A 740 -19.62 -9.72 38.95
CA ALA A 740 -19.47 -9.33 37.55
C ALA A 740 -19.52 -10.53 36.59
N ALA A 741 -18.89 -11.66 36.93
CA ALA A 741 -18.88 -12.87 36.10
C ALA A 741 -20.26 -13.52 36.04
N ASN A 742 -21.02 -13.51 37.14
CA ASN A 742 -22.41 -13.94 37.22
C ASN A 742 -23.32 -13.00 36.43
N ALA A 743 -22.97 -11.71 36.35
CA ALA A 743 -23.54 -10.76 35.41
C ALA A 743 -23.00 -10.92 33.96
N GLY A 744 -22.20 -11.95 33.67
CA GLY A 744 -21.66 -12.28 32.35
C GLY A 744 -20.56 -11.33 31.86
N ARG A 745 -19.91 -10.59 32.77
CA ARG A 745 -18.90 -9.57 32.48
C ARG A 745 -17.54 -10.00 33.04
N ASP A 746 -16.50 -9.70 32.30
CA ASP A 746 -15.11 -9.81 32.74
C ASP A 746 -14.55 -8.47 33.29
N TYR A 747 -15.40 -7.45 33.42
CA TYR A 747 -15.03 -6.14 33.96
C TYR A 747 -16.03 -5.66 35.01
N LEU A 748 -15.51 -4.90 35.99
CA LEU A 748 -16.30 -4.31 37.07
C LEU A 748 -17.00 -3.03 36.61
N VAL A 749 -18.22 -2.82 37.10
CA VAL A 749 -19.04 -1.60 36.95
C VAL A 749 -19.11 -0.91 38.29
N PHE A 750 -18.94 0.41 38.27
CA PHE A 750 -19.02 1.26 39.47
C PHE A 750 -20.46 1.70 39.69
N GLY A 751 -20.83 1.85 40.97
CA GLY A 751 -22.13 2.38 41.34
C GLY A 751 -22.32 3.82 40.85
N ARG A 752 -23.57 4.19 40.60
CA ARG A 752 -23.93 5.54 40.15
C ARG A 752 -24.36 6.37 41.36
N LYS A 753 -23.74 7.53 41.55
CA LYS A 753 -24.07 8.48 42.62
C LYS A 753 -24.83 9.68 42.08
N ASP A 754 -25.68 10.28 42.92
CA ASP A 754 -26.37 11.53 42.62
C ASP A 754 -25.46 12.76 42.80
N GLU A 755 -26.00 13.95 42.57
CA GLU A 755 -25.27 15.23 42.71
C GLU A 755 -24.87 15.55 44.16
N ARG A 756 -25.42 14.83 45.15
CA ARG A 756 -25.09 14.94 46.59
C ARG A 756 -24.10 13.87 47.05
N GLY A 757 -23.75 12.92 46.19
CA GLY A 757 -22.81 11.83 46.47
C GLY A 757 -23.46 10.56 47.03
N GLU A 758 -24.79 10.48 47.08
CA GLU A 758 -25.54 9.32 47.55
C GLU A 758 -25.68 8.26 46.43
N LEU A 759 -25.56 6.98 46.79
CA LEU A 759 -25.56 5.87 45.82
C LEU A 759 -27.00 5.60 45.31
N ILE A 760 -27.23 5.76 44.01
CA ILE A 760 -28.53 5.51 43.36
C ILE A 760 -28.59 4.12 42.73
N GLU A 761 -27.45 3.61 42.23
CA GLU A 761 -27.35 2.30 41.58
C GLU A 761 -26.09 1.59 42.09
N GLN A 762 -26.24 0.37 42.60
CA GLN A 762 -25.15 -0.39 43.22
C GLN A 762 -24.25 -1.01 42.14
N GLY A 763 -22.94 -0.74 42.21
CA GLY A 763 -21.94 -1.36 41.35
C GLY A 763 -21.39 -2.65 41.95
N ASP A 764 -20.51 -3.34 41.22
CA ASP A 764 -19.94 -4.63 41.65
C ASP A 764 -19.04 -4.49 42.88
N TYR A 765 -18.38 -3.33 43.02
CA TYR A 765 -17.58 -3.02 44.20
C TYR A 765 -18.46 -2.74 45.42
N GLU A 766 -19.51 -1.95 45.24
CA GLU A 766 -20.43 -1.60 46.31
C GLU A 766 -21.30 -2.80 46.75
N TYR A 767 -21.60 -3.72 45.83
CA TYR A 767 -22.17 -5.03 46.15
C TYR A 767 -21.20 -5.85 47.00
N ALA A 768 -19.96 -6.01 46.53
CA ALA A 768 -18.98 -6.79 47.25
C ALA A 768 -18.67 -6.22 48.66
N GLN A 769 -18.67 -4.90 48.80
CA GLN A 769 -18.52 -4.23 50.10
C GLN A 769 -19.71 -4.50 51.03
N ALA A 770 -20.94 -4.42 50.52
CA ALA A 770 -22.15 -4.66 51.30
C ALA A 770 -22.25 -6.13 51.77
N VAL A 771 -21.84 -7.07 50.93
CA VAL A 771 -21.78 -8.50 51.30
C VAL A 771 -20.70 -8.76 52.34
N MET A 772 -19.50 -8.18 52.19
CA MET A 772 -18.44 -8.31 53.20
C MET A 772 -18.77 -7.64 54.53
N ALA A 773 -19.60 -6.59 54.52
CA ALA A 773 -20.10 -5.95 55.73
C ALA A 773 -21.25 -6.71 56.41
N GLY A 774 -21.81 -7.72 55.75
CA GLY A 774 -22.98 -8.46 56.21
C GLY A 774 -24.31 -7.74 56.00
N ASP A 775 -24.31 -6.64 55.25
CA ASP A 775 -25.49 -5.81 54.98
C ASP A 775 -26.38 -6.42 53.88
N VAL A 776 -25.82 -7.31 53.06
CA VAL A 776 -26.50 -8.02 51.97
C VAL A 776 -26.08 -9.49 52.00
N GLU A 777 -27.04 -10.40 51.90
CA GLU A 777 -26.76 -11.84 51.84
C GLU A 777 -26.05 -12.18 50.52
N GLN A 778 -24.92 -12.91 50.60
CA GLN A 778 -24.19 -13.32 49.40
C GLN A 778 -25.08 -14.23 48.56
N ASP A 779 -25.27 -13.87 47.29
CA ASP A 779 -26.14 -14.65 46.41
C ASP A 779 -25.56 -16.06 46.20
N TRP A 780 -26.40 -17.09 46.28
CA TRP A 780 -25.99 -18.50 46.21
C TRP A 780 -25.17 -18.86 44.95
N TRP A 781 -25.32 -18.11 43.85
CA TRP A 781 -24.55 -18.24 42.61
C TRP A 781 -23.08 -17.74 42.72
N ASP A 782 -22.73 -16.95 43.75
CA ASP A 782 -21.39 -16.38 43.98
C ASP A 782 -20.46 -17.30 44.80
N THR A 783 -20.93 -18.47 45.24
CA THR A 783 -20.19 -19.38 46.13
C THR A 783 -19.34 -20.45 45.42
N GLY A 784 -19.45 -20.58 44.09
CA GLY A 784 -18.64 -21.51 43.29
C GLY A 784 -18.97 -23.00 43.43
N LEU A 785 -20.07 -23.37 44.08
CA LEU A 785 -20.47 -24.77 44.37
C LEU A 785 -21.16 -25.53 43.22
N MET A 786 -20.75 -25.31 41.97
CA MET A 786 -21.19 -26.08 40.79
C MET A 786 -19.99 -26.52 39.93
N MET A 787 -19.02 -27.18 40.56
CA MET A 787 -18.12 -28.12 39.90
C MET A 787 -17.98 -29.38 40.77
N ALA A 788 -18.99 -30.24 40.71
CA ALA A 788 -18.90 -31.68 41.00
C ALA A 788 -19.80 -32.41 40.01
#